data_AF-A0A136N1H0-F1
#
_entry.id   AF-A0A136N1H0-F1
#
_cell.length_a   1.000
_cell.length_b   1.000
_cell.length_c   1.000
_cell.angle_alpha   90.00
_cell.angle_beta   90.00
_cell.angle_gamma   90.00
#
_symmetry.space_group_name_H-M   'P 1'
#
loop_
_entity.id
_entity.type
_entity.pdbx_description
1 polymer ?
#
loop_
_entity_poly.entity_id
_entity_poly.type
_entity_poly.pdbx_seq_one_letter_code
_entity_poly.pdbx_strand_id
1 'polypeptide(L)'
;MTCLPRLQPETRIAPDHPLIILQTSDRFEDHTAHGREVVRVWKETIPEDIQRYCQLQVEIRLRDHEQRYQAFRQLFDETEKAGVPTCIQFADPHDIYVFDPVYVEKLLQEYPSIKTLGITEMRFEHYSTFNVPRYATPPETRYAIDVIEMGARYGKHISMSFQSLKWMHIGVDQLNQPLVETIREMGDYCLPQNEHLGPQHFPRQTSVWGFWIADFVRNWGVEPQSWWFENGRMLEPGLFGQDPDNTRRMPPQLYRAMILEGIKMGATVFQFEPFWDLFDYDNSICWREVICPTLRQAIQEKWIPSREEVLEKIRVAYHLAPAGNINEFHENLRDVDWIADEGHLARAAYGLWEKFLEHELIPNKGKNYYIPLLPPQTPEEVLDQFEVVLSPGSEKSESGYADLLDRHYHGDGEGSACIMSVGGFIYVMQTHENLYEKQTYSIELPKRVNGLQAVLKKEGVEISWNTDPGASGYEVYRVESDTLPPGTSLPVLPWDSVPVARTTECHWSDCQPCGNKTVFYTIIAQTRSREKVEGTVNYLDYLVFSLEKSLPSEWLRIDLSGTIDTLPVLPPPDDRPESQVVYPTFAGAEGTCRQIAEKIVRQIDAMKAFYDHGDWRNLTSLYSLNYRDPNGYSREYVGRAWKWWLIRNNTTCMLRQIRCWDFSEYDGKGHVHVKMFSLFRALRRDDQPFGYGWSGTLRIPRNSDEEVLYTWVEEEDGIWRLISTDPAVPNLAEILWNHRGSDQTSLKLIPGLDD
;
A
#
# COMPACT_ATOMS: atom_id res chain seq x y z
N MET A 1 23.75 1.70 -35.61
CA MET A 1 23.05 0.54 -35.05
C MET A 1 22.10 0.02 -36.12
N THR A 2 22.30 -1.20 -36.60
CA THR A 2 21.31 -1.91 -37.41
C THR A 2 20.08 -2.16 -36.54
N CYS A 3 18.88 -1.72 -36.96
CA CYS A 3 17.62 -2.06 -36.30
C CYS A 3 17.46 -3.59 -36.31
N LEU A 4 17.81 -4.25 -35.20
CA LEU A 4 17.41 -5.62 -34.96
C LEU A 4 15.87 -5.66 -34.89
N PRO A 5 15.22 -6.68 -35.45
CA PRO A 5 13.77 -6.84 -35.35
C PRO A 5 13.37 -7.00 -33.88
N ARG A 6 12.23 -6.39 -33.49
CA ARG A 6 11.63 -6.56 -32.16
C ARG A 6 11.22 -8.02 -31.96
N LEU A 7 11.55 -8.60 -30.80
CA LEU A 7 11.19 -9.98 -30.45
C LEU A 7 9.96 -9.98 -29.55
N GLN A 8 9.01 -10.87 -29.77
CA GLN A 8 7.85 -11.04 -28.87
C GLN A 8 8.33 -11.26 -27.41
N PRO A 9 7.62 -10.72 -26.41
CA PRO A 9 7.97 -10.94 -25.02
C PRO A 9 8.03 -12.44 -24.68
N GLU A 10 9.09 -12.87 -24.00
CA GLU A 10 9.33 -14.30 -23.69
C GLU A 10 8.39 -14.84 -22.62
N THR A 11 7.97 -13.99 -21.68
CA THR A 11 7.10 -14.35 -20.56
C THR A 11 5.66 -13.96 -20.87
N ARG A 12 4.73 -14.91 -20.84
CA ARG A 12 3.30 -14.58 -20.91
C ARG A 12 2.88 -13.96 -19.57
N ILE A 13 2.23 -12.80 -19.62
CA ILE A 13 1.63 -12.15 -18.45
C ILE A 13 0.16 -11.87 -18.79
N ALA A 14 -0.75 -12.31 -17.91
CA ALA A 14 -2.19 -12.20 -18.08
C ALA A 14 -2.92 -12.39 -16.73
N PRO A 15 -4.22 -12.09 -16.62
CA PRO A 15 -4.98 -12.33 -15.39
C PRO A 15 -4.95 -13.79 -14.89
N ASP A 16 -4.93 -14.77 -15.79
CA ASP A 16 -4.80 -16.21 -15.48
C ASP A 16 -3.34 -16.67 -15.31
N HIS A 17 -2.38 -15.76 -15.57
CA HIS A 17 -0.95 -16.01 -15.51
C HIS A 17 -0.20 -14.75 -15.05
N PRO A 18 -0.40 -14.31 -13.79
CA PRO A 18 0.30 -13.14 -13.29
C PRO A 18 1.80 -13.41 -13.16
N LEU A 19 2.60 -12.35 -13.15
CA LEU A 19 4.02 -12.38 -12.86
C LEU A 19 4.25 -11.98 -11.40
N ILE A 20 4.98 -12.82 -10.66
CA ILE A 20 5.39 -12.58 -9.27
C ILE A 20 6.91 -12.43 -9.26
N ILE A 21 7.41 -11.27 -8.84
CA ILE A 21 8.83 -10.97 -8.71
C ILE A 21 9.16 -10.94 -7.21
N LEU A 22 10.13 -11.74 -6.78
CA LEU A 22 10.48 -11.91 -5.36
C LEU A 22 11.94 -11.53 -5.13
N GLN A 23 12.18 -10.53 -4.31
CA GLN A 23 13.54 -10.07 -3.99
C GLN A 23 14.30 -11.10 -3.15
N THR A 24 15.52 -11.43 -3.57
CA THR A 24 16.44 -12.26 -2.79
C THR A 24 17.34 -11.42 -1.91
N SER A 25 17.90 -12.01 -0.85
CA SER A 25 18.81 -11.29 0.05
C SER A 25 20.01 -10.73 -0.71
N ASP A 26 20.29 -9.44 -0.52
CA ASP A 26 21.44 -8.73 -1.10
C ASP A 26 22.68 -8.73 -0.17
N ARG A 27 22.59 -9.38 1.00
CA ARG A 27 23.62 -9.38 2.07
C ARG A 27 24.90 -10.20 1.75
N PHE A 28 25.15 -10.54 0.49
CA PHE A 28 26.25 -11.44 0.10
C PHE A 28 27.44 -10.69 -0.50
N GLU A 29 28.61 -10.82 0.13
CA GLU A 29 29.88 -10.37 -0.44
C GLU A 29 30.42 -11.35 -1.51
N ASP A 30 30.14 -12.64 -1.37
CA ASP A 30 30.45 -13.67 -2.38
C ASP A 30 29.26 -13.86 -3.32
N HIS A 31 29.39 -13.42 -4.57
CA HIS A 31 28.33 -13.48 -5.57
C HIS A 31 28.01 -14.91 -6.04
N THR A 32 28.94 -15.86 -5.89
CA THR A 32 28.65 -17.29 -6.11
C THR A 32 27.80 -17.85 -4.97
N ALA A 33 28.02 -17.38 -3.73
CA ALA A 33 27.14 -17.72 -2.61
C ALA A 33 25.74 -17.11 -2.81
N HIS A 34 25.66 -15.88 -3.31
CA HIS A 34 24.39 -15.24 -3.68
C HIS A 34 23.64 -16.06 -4.74
N GLY A 35 24.30 -16.47 -5.83
CA GLY A 35 23.70 -17.31 -6.87
C GLY A 35 23.19 -18.66 -6.32
N ARG A 36 23.95 -19.30 -5.43
CA ARG A 36 23.51 -20.54 -4.76
C ARG A 36 22.31 -20.32 -3.84
N GLU A 37 22.23 -19.17 -3.18
CA GLU A 37 21.09 -18.79 -2.37
C GLU A 37 19.82 -18.61 -3.23
N VAL A 38 19.94 -17.92 -4.37
CA VAL A 38 18.84 -17.78 -5.34
C VAL A 38 18.33 -19.16 -5.76
N VAL A 39 19.23 -20.11 -6.04
CA VAL A 39 18.88 -21.50 -6.41
C VAL A 39 18.22 -22.25 -5.25
N ARG A 40 18.68 -22.06 -4.02
CA ARG A 40 18.09 -22.68 -2.82
C ARG A 40 16.66 -22.20 -2.64
N VAL A 41 16.45 -20.89 -2.60
CA VAL A 41 15.13 -20.26 -2.44
C VAL A 41 14.15 -20.77 -3.50
N TRP A 42 14.58 -20.81 -4.77
CA TRP A 42 13.76 -21.31 -5.87
C TRP A 42 13.28 -22.76 -5.63
N LYS A 43 14.18 -23.64 -5.20
CA LYS A 43 13.90 -25.08 -5.06
C LYS A 43 13.21 -25.46 -3.76
N GLU A 44 13.52 -24.75 -2.68
CA GLU A 44 13.16 -25.17 -1.33
C GLU A 44 12.04 -24.34 -0.72
N THR A 45 11.85 -23.09 -1.16
CA THR A 45 10.94 -22.16 -0.47
C THR A 45 9.73 -21.72 -1.30
N ILE A 46 9.86 -21.65 -2.63
CA ILE A 46 8.73 -21.30 -3.51
C ILE A 46 7.91 -22.58 -3.80
N PRO A 47 6.62 -22.62 -3.46
CA PRO A 47 5.78 -23.79 -3.77
C PRO A 47 5.69 -24.07 -5.27
N GLU A 48 5.78 -25.35 -5.64
CA GLU A 48 5.80 -25.80 -7.04
C GLU A 48 4.59 -25.31 -7.86
N ASP A 49 3.42 -25.19 -7.22
CA ASP A 49 2.19 -24.78 -7.89
C ASP A 49 2.18 -23.29 -8.30
N ILE A 50 3.06 -22.47 -7.70
CA ILE A 50 3.24 -21.07 -8.08
C ILE A 50 4.56 -20.75 -8.77
N GLN A 51 5.56 -21.64 -8.73
CA GLN A 51 6.88 -21.40 -9.34
C GLN A 51 6.79 -20.91 -10.79
N ARG A 52 5.85 -21.42 -11.59
CA ARG A 52 5.69 -21.00 -13.00
C ARG A 52 5.31 -19.53 -13.21
N TYR A 53 4.82 -18.86 -12.16
CA TYR A 53 4.48 -17.44 -12.16
C TYR A 53 5.60 -16.58 -11.55
N CYS A 54 6.63 -17.20 -10.97
CA CYS A 54 7.64 -16.52 -10.18
C CYS A 54 8.92 -16.24 -10.97
N GLN A 55 9.58 -15.14 -10.64
CA GLN A 55 10.96 -14.82 -10.98
C GLN A 55 11.68 -14.31 -9.72
N LEU A 56 12.97 -14.60 -9.59
CA LEU A 56 13.78 -14.10 -8.46
C LEU A 56 14.53 -12.84 -8.86
N GLN A 57 14.28 -11.75 -8.12
CA GLN A 57 14.96 -10.48 -8.29
C GLN A 57 16.29 -10.48 -7.55
N VAL A 58 17.32 -10.03 -8.26
CA VAL A 58 18.69 -9.93 -7.76
C VAL A 58 19.22 -8.52 -8.00
N GLU A 59 19.96 -8.02 -7.02
CA GLU A 59 20.63 -6.74 -7.07
C GLU A 59 22.08 -6.91 -6.58
N ILE A 60 23.02 -6.24 -7.26
CA ILE A 60 24.40 -6.09 -6.82
C ILE A 60 24.75 -4.62 -6.97
N ARG A 61 25.24 -3.96 -5.91
CA ARG A 61 25.64 -2.53 -5.94
C ARG A 61 27.16 -2.37 -5.96
N LEU A 62 27.72 -2.23 -7.16
CA LEU A 62 29.14 -1.89 -7.38
C LEU A 62 29.24 -0.71 -8.36
N ARG A 63 30.11 0.26 -8.05
CA ARG A 63 30.28 1.47 -8.88
C ARG A 63 31.02 1.18 -10.19
N ASP A 64 32.00 0.28 -10.15
CA ASP A 64 32.77 -0.11 -11.33
C ASP A 64 31.95 -1.09 -12.17
N HIS A 65 31.64 -0.71 -13.41
CA HIS A 65 30.76 -1.50 -14.28
C HIS A 65 31.36 -2.85 -14.67
N GLU A 66 32.68 -2.93 -14.88
CA GLU A 66 33.33 -4.20 -15.23
C GLU A 66 33.29 -5.17 -14.04
N GLN A 67 33.62 -4.69 -12.83
CA GLN A 67 33.52 -5.49 -11.61
C GLN A 67 32.08 -5.93 -11.35
N ARG A 68 31.11 -5.03 -11.52
CA ARG A 68 29.68 -5.36 -11.38
C ARG A 68 29.24 -6.41 -12.38
N TYR A 69 29.68 -6.30 -13.63
CA TYR A 69 29.42 -7.30 -14.65
C TYR A 69 30.01 -8.67 -14.26
N GLN A 70 31.27 -8.74 -13.83
CA GLN A 70 31.86 -10.02 -13.39
C GLN A 70 31.16 -10.59 -12.14
N ALA A 71 30.73 -9.74 -11.21
CA ALA A 71 29.94 -10.14 -10.05
C ALA A 71 28.59 -10.77 -10.46
N PHE A 72 27.87 -10.13 -11.38
CA PHE A 72 26.63 -10.70 -11.93
C PHE A 72 26.88 -12.02 -12.68
N ARG A 73 27.99 -12.16 -13.43
CA ARG A 73 28.33 -13.43 -14.09
C ARG A 73 28.48 -14.58 -13.10
N GLN A 74 29.17 -14.35 -11.97
CA GLN A 74 29.31 -15.35 -10.92
C GLN A 74 27.96 -15.79 -10.33
N LEU A 75 27.05 -14.84 -10.14
CA LEU A 75 25.68 -15.14 -9.69
C LEU A 75 24.90 -15.92 -10.76
N PHE A 76 24.90 -15.44 -12.01
CA PHE A 76 24.09 -16.02 -13.09
C PHE A 76 24.62 -17.36 -13.60
N ASP A 77 25.91 -17.66 -13.45
CA ASP A 77 26.45 -19.00 -13.73
C ASP A 77 25.73 -20.08 -12.89
N GLU A 78 25.39 -19.78 -11.63
CA GLU A 78 24.65 -20.69 -10.75
C GLU A 78 23.16 -20.77 -11.13
N THR A 79 22.51 -19.63 -11.40
CA THR A 79 21.08 -19.60 -11.71
C THR A 79 20.76 -20.20 -13.08
N GLU A 80 21.60 -19.93 -14.09
CA GLU A 80 21.48 -20.49 -15.45
C GLU A 80 21.65 -22.01 -15.43
N LYS A 81 22.66 -22.51 -14.72
CA LYS A 81 22.88 -23.95 -14.54
C LYS A 81 21.70 -24.65 -13.88
N ALA A 82 20.98 -23.94 -13.00
CA ALA A 82 19.80 -24.45 -12.32
C ALA A 82 18.48 -24.18 -13.06
N GLY A 83 18.49 -23.40 -14.15
CA GLY A 83 17.30 -23.01 -14.90
C GLY A 83 16.35 -22.08 -14.14
N VAL A 84 16.87 -21.26 -13.23
CA VAL A 84 16.05 -20.36 -12.40
C VAL A 84 15.78 -19.06 -13.17
N PRO A 85 14.51 -18.65 -13.38
CA PRO A 85 14.19 -17.41 -14.06
C PRO A 85 14.43 -16.21 -13.13
N THR A 86 15.16 -15.20 -13.62
CA THR A 86 15.60 -14.05 -12.82
C THR A 86 15.11 -12.71 -13.37
N CYS A 87 14.88 -11.78 -12.44
CA CYS A 87 14.76 -10.35 -12.69
C CYS A 87 16.06 -9.67 -12.22
N ILE A 88 16.70 -8.86 -13.05
CA ILE A 88 17.92 -8.13 -12.67
C ILE A 88 17.58 -6.68 -12.37
N GLN A 89 17.75 -6.23 -11.12
CA GLN A 89 17.71 -4.80 -10.78
C GLN A 89 19.11 -4.19 -10.95
N PHE A 90 19.20 -3.15 -11.78
CA PHE A 90 20.50 -2.54 -12.12
C PHE A 90 20.49 -1.02 -12.15
N ALA A 91 19.34 -0.39 -11.90
CA ALA A 91 19.22 1.04 -11.62
C ALA A 91 18.27 1.24 -10.42
N ASP A 92 18.66 2.14 -9.53
CA ASP A 92 17.97 2.46 -8.28
C ASP A 92 18.06 4.00 -8.03
N PRO A 93 17.58 4.58 -6.92
CA PRO A 93 17.56 6.03 -6.73
C PRO A 93 18.95 6.66 -6.50
N HIS A 94 20.02 5.85 -6.43
CA HIS A 94 21.40 6.28 -6.26
C HIS A 94 22.12 6.24 -7.61
N ASP A 95 22.19 7.39 -8.30
CA ASP A 95 22.82 7.54 -9.63
C ASP A 95 24.24 6.92 -9.73
N ILE A 96 24.99 6.92 -8.63
CA ILE A 96 26.34 6.34 -8.54
C ILE A 96 26.39 4.82 -8.76
N TYR A 97 25.24 4.14 -8.67
CA TYR A 97 25.08 2.71 -8.87
C TYR A 97 24.20 2.40 -10.09
N VAL A 98 23.94 3.35 -10.99
CA VAL A 98 23.28 3.04 -12.26
C VAL A 98 24.21 2.21 -13.14
N PHE A 99 23.76 1.06 -13.66
CA PHE A 99 24.59 0.19 -14.50
C PHE A 99 24.56 0.62 -15.96
N ASP A 100 25.71 0.65 -16.63
CA ASP A 100 25.76 0.94 -18.07
C ASP A 100 25.01 -0.15 -18.88
N PRO A 101 24.01 0.23 -19.71
CA PRO A 101 23.22 -0.72 -20.51
C PRO A 101 24.06 -1.60 -21.43
N VAL A 102 25.27 -1.16 -21.85
CA VAL A 102 26.19 -1.98 -22.64
C VAL A 102 26.59 -3.26 -21.90
N TYR A 103 26.76 -3.19 -20.59
CA TYR A 103 27.08 -4.36 -19.77
C TYR A 103 25.86 -5.22 -19.46
N VAL A 104 24.69 -4.61 -19.28
CA VAL A 104 23.43 -5.34 -19.15
C VAL A 104 23.15 -6.14 -20.43
N GLU A 105 23.36 -5.56 -21.60
CA GLU A 105 23.18 -6.24 -22.89
C GLU A 105 24.12 -7.45 -23.06
N LYS A 106 25.36 -7.37 -22.55
CA LYS A 106 26.27 -8.55 -22.49
C LYS A 106 25.69 -9.66 -21.63
N LEU A 107 25.15 -9.34 -20.44
CA LEU A 107 24.52 -10.34 -19.57
C LEU A 107 23.32 -11.01 -20.27
N LEU A 108 22.49 -10.24 -20.98
CA LEU A 108 21.36 -10.78 -21.73
C LEU A 108 21.79 -11.73 -22.87
N GLN A 109 22.94 -11.49 -23.48
CA GLN A 109 23.51 -12.38 -24.51
C GLN A 109 24.03 -13.69 -23.91
N GLU A 110 24.51 -13.66 -22.66
CA GLU A 110 25.13 -14.80 -21.98
C GLU A 110 24.15 -15.65 -21.18
N TYR A 111 23.11 -15.06 -20.58
CA TYR A 111 22.24 -15.69 -19.60
C TYR A 111 20.75 -15.60 -19.97
N PRO A 112 20.24 -16.56 -20.76
CA PRO A 112 18.81 -16.67 -21.08
C PRO A 112 17.89 -16.77 -19.86
N SER A 113 18.39 -17.19 -18.70
CA SER A 113 17.67 -17.18 -17.41
C SER A 113 17.19 -15.78 -17.00
N ILE A 114 17.83 -14.71 -17.46
CA ILE A 114 17.34 -13.34 -17.24
C ILE A 114 16.08 -13.13 -18.07
N LYS A 115 14.94 -12.94 -17.40
CA LYS A 115 13.61 -12.78 -18.01
C LYS A 115 13.08 -11.36 -17.96
N THR A 116 13.47 -10.62 -16.91
CA THR A 116 13.00 -9.25 -16.67
C THR A 116 14.16 -8.35 -16.28
N LEU A 117 14.09 -7.09 -16.72
CA LEU A 117 15.02 -6.01 -16.40
C LEU A 117 14.35 -5.06 -15.41
N GLY A 118 15.00 -4.70 -14.31
CA GLY A 118 14.44 -3.84 -13.26
C GLY A 118 15.11 -2.48 -13.20
N ILE A 119 14.30 -1.43 -13.30
CA ILE A 119 14.67 -0.06 -12.91
C ILE A 119 13.72 0.39 -11.79
N THR A 120 14.28 0.87 -10.69
CA THR A 120 13.49 1.27 -9.53
C THR A 120 13.83 2.69 -9.12
N GLU A 121 12.82 3.37 -8.58
CA GLU A 121 12.92 4.66 -7.92
C GLU A 121 13.69 5.80 -8.64
N MET A 122 13.86 5.74 -9.96
CA MET A 122 14.51 6.81 -10.71
C MET A 122 13.74 8.14 -10.62
N ARG A 123 14.42 9.26 -10.84
CA ARG A 123 13.82 10.60 -10.81
C ARG A 123 13.16 10.93 -12.15
N PHE A 124 11.97 11.56 -12.12
CA PHE A 124 11.27 12.01 -13.33
C PHE A 124 10.67 13.43 -13.24
N GLU A 125 10.85 14.11 -12.12
CA GLU A 125 10.41 15.48 -11.86
C GLU A 125 11.49 16.51 -12.28
N HIS A 126 11.59 16.81 -13.57
CA HIS A 126 12.73 17.56 -14.13
C HIS A 126 12.43 19.04 -14.40
N TYR A 127 11.26 19.37 -14.96
CA TYR A 127 10.71 20.73 -15.11
C TYR A 127 11.70 21.86 -15.50
N SER A 128 12.76 21.53 -16.25
CA SER A 128 13.83 22.46 -16.58
C SER A 128 13.58 23.14 -17.92
N THR A 129 13.97 24.41 -18.04
CA THR A 129 13.89 25.12 -19.32
C THR A 129 15.20 24.97 -20.08
N PHE A 130 15.17 24.28 -21.23
CA PHE A 130 16.30 24.25 -22.16
C PHE A 130 15.87 24.71 -23.54
N ASN A 131 16.56 25.72 -24.10
CA ASN A 131 16.16 26.37 -25.36
C ASN A 131 16.36 25.51 -26.62
N VAL A 132 16.82 24.26 -26.46
CA VAL A 132 17.04 23.32 -27.57
C VAL A 132 16.42 21.97 -27.23
N PRO A 133 15.15 21.71 -27.62
CA PRO A 133 14.37 20.55 -27.14
C PRO A 133 15.06 19.19 -27.26
N ARG A 134 15.82 18.94 -28.34
CA ARG A 134 16.54 17.67 -28.55
C ARG A 134 17.63 17.36 -27.53
N TYR A 135 18.09 18.36 -26.78
CA TYR A 135 19.07 18.19 -25.69
C TYR A 135 18.42 18.35 -24.31
N ALA A 136 17.10 18.57 -24.27
CA ALA A 136 16.36 18.80 -23.04
C ALA A 136 15.97 17.50 -22.34
N THR A 137 16.02 16.35 -23.03
CA THR A 137 15.75 15.03 -22.43
C THR A 137 16.70 14.77 -21.26
N PRO A 138 16.16 14.61 -20.03
CA PRO A 138 16.96 14.33 -18.85
C PRO A 138 17.70 12.99 -18.97
N PRO A 139 18.86 12.84 -18.29
CA PRO A 139 19.62 11.59 -18.30
C PRO A 139 18.80 10.36 -17.89
N GLU A 140 17.99 10.48 -16.85
CA GLU A 140 17.13 9.42 -16.31
C GLU A 140 16.06 9.02 -17.34
N THR A 141 15.41 9.99 -17.97
CA THR A 141 14.47 9.78 -19.08
C THR A 141 15.14 9.07 -20.25
N ARG A 142 16.36 9.49 -20.65
CA ARG A 142 17.09 8.83 -21.75
C ARG A 142 17.47 7.40 -21.40
N TYR A 143 17.94 7.19 -20.17
CA TYR A 143 18.33 5.87 -19.69
C TYR A 143 17.15 4.89 -19.71
N ALA A 144 15.97 5.31 -19.23
CA ALA A 144 14.76 4.49 -19.28
C ALA A 144 14.38 4.11 -20.73
N ILE A 145 14.48 5.05 -21.68
CA ILE A 145 14.25 4.78 -23.11
C ILE A 145 15.23 3.72 -23.62
N ASP A 146 16.54 3.88 -23.36
CA ASP A 146 17.57 2.94 -23.78
C ASP A 146 17.33 1.51 -23.25
N VAL A 147 16.89 1.40 -22.00
CA VAL A 147 16.56 0.12 -21.36
C VAL A 147 15.31 -0.52 -21.97
N ILE A 148 14.24 0.25 -22.24
CA ILE A 148 13.02 -0.26 -22.88
C ILE A 148 13.33 -0.76 -24.30
N GLU A 149 14.08 0.02 -25.07
CA GLU A 149 14.52 -0.38 -26.42
C GLU A 149 15.37 -1.66 -26.37
N MET A 150 16.23 -1.80 -25.37
CA MET A 150 17.02 -3.01 -25.15
C MET A 150 16.13 -4.21 -24.81
N GLY A 151 15.19 -4.08 -23.87
CA GLY A 151 14.25 -5.15 -23.54
C GLY A 151 13.49 -5.65 -24.77
N ALA A 152 12.96 -4.73 -25.58
CA ALA A 152 12.23 -5.06 -26.81
C ALA A 152 13.09 -5.80 -27.87
N ARG A 153 14.39 -5.48 -27.96
CA ARG A 153 15.32 -6.22 -28.86
C ARG A 153 15.56 -7.66 -28.42
N TYR A 154 15.45 -7.93 -27.12
CA TYR A 154 15.73 -9.24 -26.52
C TYR A 154 14.47 -9.99 -26.04
N GLY A 155 13.27 -9.46 -26.28
CA GLY A 155 12.02 -10.06 -25.83
C GLY A 155 11.86 -10.06 -24.29
N LYS A 156 12.53 -9.13 -23.60
CA LYS A 156 12.52 -9.03 -22.13
C LYS A 156 11.58 -7.91 -21.67
N HIS A 157 10.90 -8.15 -20.56
CA HIS A 157 10.10 -7.11 -19.91
C HIS A 157 10.97 -6.18 -19.08
N ILE A 158 10.47 -4.95 -18.86
CA ILE A 158 11.05 -3.95 -17.98
C ILE A 158 10.12 -3.75 -16.79
N SER A 159 10.52 -4.23 -15.62
CA SER A 159 9.93 -3.86 -14.33
C SER A 159 10.29 -2.42 -14.03
N MET A 160 9.27 -1.58 -13.85
CA MET A 160 9.42 -0.14 -13.61
C MET A 160 8.67 0.20 -12.33
N SER A 161 9.32 0.06 -11.18
CA SER A 161 8.69 0.32 -9.89
C SER A 161 9.12 1.66 -9.32
N PHE A 162 8.16 2.57 -9.20
CA PHE A 162 8.42 3.97 -8.87
C PHE A 162 7.48 4.46 -7.77
N GLN A 163 8.05 4.89 -6.64
CA GLN A 163 7.36 5.58 -5.56
C GLN A 163 6.88 7.02 -5.90
N SER A 164 6.17 7.63 -4.96
CA SER A 164 5.68 9.02 -5.03
C SER A 164 4.86 9.28 -6.31
N LEU A 165 4.85 10.50 -6.85
CA LEU A 165 4.07 10.83 -8.04
C LEU A 165 4.85 10.64 -9.36
N LYS A 166 5.86 9.76 -9.39
CA LYS A 166 6.77 9.58 -10.54
C LYS A 166 6.02 9.22 -11.83
N TRP A 167 5.04 8.32 -11.79
CA TRP A 167 4.22 7.98 -12.96
C TRP A 167 3.41 9.16 -13.48
N MET A 168 2.90 10.01 -12.58
CA MET A 168 2.24 11.25 -12.95
C MET A 168 3.22 12.22 -13.62
N HIS A 169 4.44 12.38 -13.08
CA HIS A 169 5.51 13.17 -13.69
C HIS A 169 5.91 12.65 -15.08
N ILE A 170 6.00 11.33 -15.27
CA ILE A 170 6.27 10.73 -16.58
C ILE A 170 5.20 11.16 -17.59
N GLY A 171 3.91 11.10 -17.22
CA GLY A 171 2.82 11.47 -18.12
C GLY A 171 2.76 12.96 -18.46
N VAL A 172 2.96 13.84 -17.47
CA VAL A 172 2.66 15.28 -17.60
C VAL A 172 3.86 16.16 -17.92
N ASP A 173 5.08 15.81 -17.47
CA ASP A 173 6.27 16.63 -17.72
C ASP A 173 6.61 16.61 -19.22
N GLN A 174 6.72 17.79 -19.82
CA GLN A 174 7.08 17.94 -21.23
C GLN A 174 8.46 17.34 -21.56
N LEU A 175 9.37 17.26 -20.59
CA LEU A 175 10.69 16.64 -20.77
C LEU A 175 10.64 15.11 -20.81
N ASN A 176 9.58 14.51 -20.30
CA ASN A 176 9.34 13.07 -20.33
C ASN A 176 8.55 12.59 -21.56
N GLN A 177 8.13 13.49 -22.45
CA GLN A 177 7.36 13.10 -23.64
C GLN A 177 8.03 12.01 -24.48
N PRO A 178 9.35 12.04 -24.75
CA PRO A 178 10.01 10.96 -25.48
C PRO A 178 9.89 9.60 -24.80
N LEU A 179 9.86 9.57 -23.46
CA LEU A 179 9.66 8.34 -22.70
C LEU A 179 8.21 7.85 -22.80
N VAL A 180 7.21 8.73 -22.71
CA VAL A 180 5.79 8.36 -22.91
C VAL A 180 5.57 7.78 -24.30
N GLU A 181 6.14 8.39 -25.34
CA GLU A 181 6.09 7.88 -26.71
C GLU A 181 6.71 6.49 -26.81
N THR A 182 7.86 6.28 -26.17
CA THR A 182 8.57 4.98 -26.15
C THR A 182 7.75 3.92 -25.43
N ILE A 183 7.16 4.24 -24.27
CA ILE A 183 6.27 3.34 -23.52
C ILE A 183 5.10 2.94 -24.39
N ARG A 184 4.42 3.89 -25.06
CA ARG A 184 3.28 3.58 -25.93
C ARG A 184 3.68 2.70 -27.12
N GLU A 185 4.84 2.93 -27.72
CA GLU A 185 5.34 2.10 -28.83
C GLU A 185 5.81 0.71 -28.41
N MET A 186 6.19 0.54 -27.14
CA MET A 186 6.79 -0.67 -26.58
C MET A 186 6.01 -1.17 -25.35
N GLY A 187 4.70 -0.90 -25.30
CA GLY A 187 3.85 -1.15 -24.15
C GLY A 187 3.71 -2.63 -23.76
N ASP A 188 4.01 -3.53 -24.69
CA ASP A 188 4.05 -4.97 -24.45
C ASP A 188 5.24 -5.39 -23.55
N TYR A 189 6.29 -4.56 -23.46
CA TYR A 189 7.50 -4.84 -22.66
C TYR A 189 7.54 -4.06 -21.35
N CYS A 190 6.75 -3.00 -21.20
CA CYS A 190 6.79 -2.15 -20.01
C CYS A 190 5.85 -2.70 -18.93
N LEU A 191 6.36 -2.89 -17.73
CA LEU A 191 5.61 -3.32 -16.54
C LEU A 191 5.62 -2.20 -15.50
N PRO A 192 4.77 -1.17 -15.67
CA PRO A 192 4.66 -0.09 -14.70
C PRO A 192 4.07 -0.60 -13.39
N GLN A 193 4.72 -0.26 -12.28
CA GLN A 193 4.33 -0.71 -10.95
C GLN A 193 4.15 0.45 -9.97
N ASN A 194 3.12 0.32 -9.14
CA ASN A 194 2.90 1.17 -7.98
C ASN A 194 3.71 0.65 -6.80
N GLU A 195 4.77 1.37 -6.43
CA GLU A 195 5.51 1.10 -5.21
C GLU A 195 4.69 1.50 -3.99
N HIS A 196 4.29 0.57 -3.12
CA HIS A 196 3.52 0.90 -1.92
C HIS A 196 4.42 1.60 -0.88
N LEU A 197 4.69 2.89 -1.06
CA LEU A 197 5.50 3.67 -0.13
C LEU A 197 4.99 5.11 0.01
N GLY A 198 5.03 5.66 1.23
CA GLY A 198 4.66 7.05 1.47
C GLY A 198 3.16 7.37 1.35
N PRO A 199 2.77 8.64 1.60
CA PRO A 199 1.38 9.03 1.90
C PRO A 199 0.48 9.25 0.68
N GLN A 200 1.04 9.35 -0.53
CA GLN A 200 0.30 9.71 -1.75
C GLN A 200 -0.20 8.46 -2.50
N HIS A 201 -0.78 7.50 -1.78
CA HIS A 201 -1.09 6.18 -2.33
C HIS A 201 -2.09 6.26 -3.49
N PHE A 202 -3.26 6.89 -3.30
CA PHE A 202 -4.30 6.96 -4.33
C PHE A 202 -3.84 7.60 -5.64
N PRO A 203 -3.32 8.85 -5.67
CA PRO A 203 -2.87 9.46 -6.93
C PRO A 203 -1.69 8.70 -7.57
N ARG A 204 -0.82 8.08 -6.76
CA ARG A 204 0.23 7.21 -7.30
C ARG A 204 -0.36 5.98 -7.99
N GLN A 205 -1.20 5.22 -7.29
CA GLN A 205 -1.83 4.00 -7.83
C GLN A 205 -2.64 4.28 -9.09
N THR A 206 -3.49 5.31 -9.06
CA THR A 206 -4.37 5.63 -10.19
C THR A 206 -3.66 6.29 -11.37
N SER A 207 -2.45 6.85 -11.17
CA SER A 207 -1.59 7.28 -12.28
C SER A 207 -0.89 6.12 -12.95
N VAL A 208 -0.34 5.15 -12.20
CA VAL A 208 0.26 3.92 -12.78
C VAL A 208 -0.80 3.15 -13.58
N TRP A 209 -1.94 2.90 -12.93
CA TRP A 209 -3.08 2.23 -13.55
C TRP A 209 -3.64 3.01 -14.74
N GLY A 210 -3.57 4.34 -14.70
CA GLY A 210 -3.96 5.23 -15.81
C GLY A 210 -3.22 4.93 -17.12
N PHE A 211 -1.95 4.51 -17.08
CA PHE A 211 -1.23 4.08 -18.30
C PHE A 211 -1.81 2.80 -18.90
N TRP A 212 -2.25 1.85 -18.06
CA TRP A 212 -2.91 0.62 -18.52
C TRP A 212 -4.31 0.89 -19.06
N ILE A 213 -5.08 1.73 -18.37
CA ILE A 213 -6.40 2.18 -18.85
C ILE A 213 -6.29 2.96 -20.16
N ALA A 214 -5.23 3.77 -20.34
CA ALA A 214 -4.94 4.51 -21.57
C ALA A 214 -4.46 3.63 -22.76
N ASP A 215 -4.35 2.30 -22.59
CA ASP A 215 -3.77 1.35 -23.55
C ASP A 215 -2.29 1.61 -23.87
N PHE A 216 -1.53 2.28 -23.00
CA PHE A 216 -0.11 2.53 -23.22
C PHE A 216 0.74 1.30 -22.87
N VAL A 217 0.23 0.42 -22.00
CA VAL A 217 0.87 -0.82 -21.58
C VAL A 217 -0.14 -1.95 -21.54
N ARG A 218 0.33 -3.20 -21.68
CA ARG A 218 -0.55 -4.38 -21.62
C ARG A 218 -0.79 -4.89 -20.21
N ASN A 219 0.17 -4.67 -19.34
CA ASN A 219 0.18 -5.14 -17.96
C ASN A 219 0.63 -4.00 -17.06
N TRP A 220 0.21 -4.05 -15.80
CA TRP A 220 0.68 -3.16 -14.75
C TRP A 220 0.70 -3.93 -13.43
N GLY A 221 1.28 -3.33 -12.40
CA GLY A 221 1.46 -4.01 -11.14
C GLY A 221 1.52 -3.15 -9.90
N VAL A 222 1.76 -3.84 -8.80
CA VAL A 222 2.02 -3.26 -7.49
C VAL A 222 3.31 -3.83 -6.92
N GLU A 223 3.96 -3.06 -6.06
CA GLU A 223 5.06 -3.52 -5.22
C GLU A 223 4.70 -3.34 -3.74
N PRO A 224 4.05 -4.34 -3.10
CA PRO A 224 3.77 -4.34 -1.68
C PRO A 224 5.06 -4.37 -0.86
N GLN A 225 5.13 -3.56 0.21
CA GLN A 225 6.30 -3.51 1.07
C GLN A 225 6.03 -3.03 2.50
N SER A 226 6.76 -3.58 3.47
CA SER A 226 6.65 -3.20 4.88
C SER A 226 7.17 -1.80 5.22
N TRP A 227 8.02 -1.22 4.36
CA TRP A 227 8.46 0.17 4.49
C TRP A 227 7.30 1.17 4.49
N TRP A 228 6.16 0.83 3.89
CA TRP A 228 4.95 1.63 3.94
C TRP A 228 4.51 1.95 5.37
N PHE A 229 4.51 0.93 6.25
CA PHE A 229 4.07 1.01 7.64
C PHE A 229 4.98 1.92 8.46
N GLU A 230 6.30 1.78 8.28
CA GLU A 230 7.29 2.67 8.89
C GLU A 230 7.15 4.12 8.41
N ASN A 231 6.98 4.32 7.11
CA ASN A 231 6.81 5.66 6.54
C ASN A 231 5.55 6.34 7.09
N GLY A 232 4.50 5.55 7.34
CA GLY A 232 3.26 5.95 8.00
C GLY A 232 3.38 6.20 9.50
N ARG A 233 4.57 5.98 10.09
CA ARG A 233 4.83 6.11 11.54
C ARG A 233 3.95 5.17 12.36
N MET A 234 3.49 4.07 11.81
CA MET A 234 2.63 3.14 12.53
C MET A 234 3.51 2.23 13.40
N LEU A 235 3.14 2.03 14.67
CA LEU A 235 3.85 1.14 15.59
C LEU A 235 3.02 -0.09 15.97
N GLU A 236 1.79 0.18 16.40
CA GLU A 236 0.74 -0.77 16.76
C GLU A 236 -0.61 -0.03 16.62
N PRO A 237 -1.76 -0.73 16.68
CA PRO A 237 -3.05 -0.10 16.49
C PRO A 237 -3.25 1.11 17.40
N GLY A 238 -3.41 2.27 16.76
CA GLY A 238 -3.62 3.58 17.35
C GLY A 238 -2.40 4.21 18.00
N LEU A 239 -1.20 3.68 17.80
CA LEU A 239 0.04 4.28 18.26
C LEU A 239 0.94 4.66 17.08
N PHE A 240 1.36 5.92 17.04
CA PHE A 240 2.16 6.48 15.95
C PHE A 240 3.52 6.99 16.44
N GLY A 241 4.63 6.66 15.79
CA GLY A 241 5.98 7.10 16.14
C GLY A 241 7.07 6.51 15.24
N GLN A 242 8.33 6.70 15.63
CA GLN A 242 9.49 6.08 14.99
C GLN A 242 10.11 5.02 15.90
N ASP A 243 10.44 3.86 15.32
CA ASP A 243 11.19 2.77 15.95
C ASP A 243 12.12 2.15 14.88
N PRO A 244 13.39 1.85 15.20
CA PRO A 244 14.32 1.22 14.26
C PRO A 244 13.86 -0.11 13.65
N ASP A 245 12.94 -0.82 14.32
CA ASP A 245 12.41 -2.11 13.86
C ASP A 245 10.99 -2.02 13.25
N ASN A 246 10.53 -0.82 12.87
CA ASN A 246 9.15 -0.57 12.43
C ASN A 246 8.67 -1.47 11.28
N THR A 247 9.51 -1.76 10.29
CA THR A 247 9.14 -2.67 9.18
C THR A 247 8.75 -4.06 9.67
N ARG A 248 9.47 -4.59 10.68
CA ARG A 248 9.22 -5.91 11.26
C ARG A 248 7.98 -5.97 12.15
N ARG A 249 7.43 -4.81 12.53
CA ARG A 249 6.20 -4.71 13.34
C ARG A 249 4.93 -4.69 12.50
N MET A 250 5.05 -4.41 11.20
CA MET A 250 3.89 -4.38 10.32
C MET A 250 3.13 -5.71 10.42
N PRO A 251 1.83 -5.69 10.78
CA PRO A 251 1.04 -6.92 10.76
C PRO A 251 1.05 -7.58 9.38
N PRO A 252 1.36 -8.88 9.29
CA PRO A 252 1.44 -9.60 8.01
C PRO A 252 0.22 -9.41 7.12
N GLN A 253 -0.97 -9.30 7.71
CA GLN A 253 -2.25 -9.16 7.02
C GLN A 253 -2.32 -7.92 6.11
N LEU A 254 -1.53 -6.87 6.37
CA LEU A 254 -1.48 -5.69 5.49
C LEU A 254 -0.96 -6.02 4.09
N TYR A 255 -0.12 -7.05 3.93
CA TYR A 255 0.25 -7.54 2.60
C TYR A 255 -0.97 -8.03 1.81
N ARG A 256 -1.96 -8.62 2.47
CA ARG A 256 -3.21 -9.03 1.81
C ARG A 256 -3.96 -7.81 1.29
N ALA A 257 -4.05 -6.73 2.06
CA ALA A 257 -4.64 -5.49 1.58
C ALA A 257 -3.92 -4.97 0.34
N MET A 258 -2.59 -4.81 0.39
CA MET A 258 -1.79 -4.32 -0.74
C MET A 258 -1.94 -5.19 -2.00
N ILE A 259 -1.99 -6.52 -1.85
CA ILE A 259 -2.24 -7.43 -2.98
C ILE A 259 -3.65 -7.24 -3.54
N LEU A 260 -4.68 -7.19 -2.67
CA LEU A 260 -6.07 -7.01 -3.08
C LEU A 260 -6.31 -5.65 -3.74
N GLU A 261 -5.60 -4.60 -3.30
CA GLU A 261 -5.61 -3.28 -3.93
C GLU A 261 -5.21 -3.36 -5.41
N GLY A 262 -4.14 -4.09 -5.73
CA GLY A 262 -3.73 -4.34 -7.11
C GLY A 262 -4.72 -5.24 -7.86
N ILE A 263 -5.10 -6.37 -7.27
CA ILE A 263 -5.97 -7.38 -7.90
C ILE A 263 -7.28 -6.75 -8.37
N LYS A 264 -8.01 -6.04 -7.50
CA LYS A 264 -9.33 -5.51 -7.86
C LYS A 264 -9.26 -4.46 -8.98
N MET A 265 -8.09 -3.91 -9.26
CA MET A 265 -7.85 -2.96 -10.36
C MET A 265 -7.22 -3.63 -11.61
N GLY A 266 -7.07 -4.96 -11.60
CA GLY A 266 -6.56 -5.73 -12.74
C GLY A 266 -5.03 -5.83 -12.81
N ALA A 267 -4.31 -5.64 -11.70
CA ALA A 267 -2.87 -5.83 -11.67
C ALA A 267 -2.49 -7.29 -11.97
N THR A 268 -1.54 -7.47 -12.88
CA THR A 268 -1.01 -8.78 -13.29
C THR A 268 0.46 -8.96 -12.92
N VAL A 269 1.09 -7.95 -12.31
CA VAL A 269 2.48 -8.00 -11.85
C VAL A 269 2.53 -7.66 -10.36
N PHE A 270 3.19 -8.51 -9.57
CA PHE A 270 3.39 -8.31 -8.13
C PHE A 270 4.86 -8.43 -7.82
N GLN A 271 5.51 -7.35 -7.41
CA GLN A 271 6.90 -7.36 -6.95
C GLN A 271 6.91 -7.24 -5.42
N PHE A 272 7.74 -8.01 -4.73
CA PHE A 272 7.78 -7.96 -3.27
C PHE A 272 9.15 -7.58 -2.76
N GLU A 273 9.15 -6.54 -1.95
CA GLU A 273 10.27 -6.02 -1.17
C GLU A 273 9.77 -5.66 0.23
N PRO A 274 10.65 -5.52 1.23
CA PRO A 274 12.04 -5.94 1.21
C PRO A 274 12.20 -7.45 1.36
N PHE A 275 13.34 -8.00 0.94
CA PHE A 275 13.60 -9.44 0.98
C PHE A 275 13.38 -10.04 2.37
N TRP A 276 13.61 -9.34 3.48
CA TRP A 276 13.46 -9.92 4.81
C TRP A 276 12.03 -10.33 5.16
N ASP A 277 11.01 -9.84 4.47
CA ASP A 277 9.62 -10.30 4.64
C ASP A 277 9.32 -11.58 3.86
N LEU A 278 10.28 -12.03 3.04
CA LEU A 278 10.15 -13.17 2.14
C LEU A 278 10.81 -14.44 2.70
N PHE A 279 10.36 -15.56 2.13
CA PHE A 279 11.00 -16.87 2.28
C PHE A 279 11.14 -17.32 3.75
N ASP A 280 12.34 -17.72 4.15
CA ASP A 280 12.76 -18.10 5.49
C ASP A 280 13.73 -17.07 6.11
N TYR A 281 13.67 -15.82 5.64
CA TYR A 281 14.45 -14.69 6.19
C TYR A 281 13.81 -14.09 7.46
N ASP A 282 14.30 -12.92 7.89
CA ASP A 282 14.08 -12.34 9.23
C ASP A 282 12.59 -12.27 9.64
N ASN A 283 11.69 -11.92 8.71
CA ASN A 283 10.26 -11.71 8.92
C ASN A 283 9.40 -12.64 8.03
N SER A 284 9.83 -13.89 7.87
CA SER A 284 9.19 -14.94 7.05
C SER A 284 7.70 -15.23 7.34
N ILE A 285 7.16 -14.73 8.45
CA ILE A 285 5.73 -14.84 8.75
C ILE A 285 4.86 -14.13 7.70
N CYS A 286 5.33 -13.00 7.15
CA CYS A 286 4.68 -12.29 6.05
C CYS A 286 4.51 -13.21 4.82
N TRP A 287 5.58 -13.87 4.39
CA TRP A 287 5.55 -14.84 3.30
C TRP A 287 4.66 -16.04 3.57
N ARG A 288 4.92 -16.74 4.68
CA ARG A 288 4.32 -18.05 4.98
C ARG A 288 2.82 -17.96 5.24
N GLU A 289 2.40 -16.93 5.96
CA GLU A 289 1.03 -16.86 6.48
C GLU A 289 0.12 -15.96 5.64
N VAL A 290 0.68 -15.03 4.85
CA VAL A 290 -0.15 -14.05 4.13
C VAL A 290 0.19 -13.92 2.65
N ILE A 291 1.41 -13.55 2.26
CA ILE A 291 1.76 -13.25 0.86
C ILE A 291 1.53 -14.47 -0.02
N CYS A 292 2.18 -15.60 0.30
CA CYS A 292 2.10 -16.80 -0.53
C CYS A 292 0.67 -17.40 -0.55
N PRO A 293 -0.03 -17.57 0.60
CA PRO A 293 -1.42 -18.02 0.59
C PRO A 293 -2.36 -17.10 -0.22
N THR A 294 -2.21 -15.77 -0.10
CA THR A 294 -3.05 -14.81 -0.84
C THR A 294 -2.82 -14.91 -2.36
N LEU A 295 -1.56 -14.99 -2.80
CA LEU A 295 -1.24 -15.16 -4.23
C LEU A 295 -1.75 -16.50 -4.77
N ARG A 296 -1.59 -17.59 -4.01
CA ARG A 296 -2.12 -18.92 -4.38
C ARG A 296 -3.62 -18.88 -4.54
N GLN A 297 -4.32 -18.28 -3.59
CA GLN A 297 -5.77 -18.13 -3.64
C GLN A 297 -6.20 -17.29 -4.86
N ALA A 298 -5.57 -16.13 -5.08
CA ALA A 298 -5.85 -15.27 -6.22
C ALA A 298 -5.70 -15.98 -7.57
N ILE A 299 -4.66 -16.81 -7.71
CA ILE A 299 -4.40 -17.59 -8.94
C ILE A 299 -5.41 -18.72 -9.10
N GLN A 300 -5.68 -19.49 -8.04
CA GLN A 300 -6.55 -20.66 -8.08
C GLN A 300 -8.01 -20.28 -8.31
N GLU A 301 -8.46 -19.22 -7.65
CA GLU A 301 -9.82 -18.70 -7.74
C GLU A 301 -10.00 -17.67 -8.86
N LYS A 302 -8.91 -17.25 -9.53
CA LYS A 302 -8.90 -16.28 -10.64
C LYS A 302 -9.47 -14.91 -10.25
N TRP A 303 -8.97 -14.35 -9.16
CA TRP A 303 -9.45 -13.07 -8.64
C TRP A 303 -9.08 -11.85 -9.49
N ILE A 304 -8.11 -11.97 -10.39
CA ILE A 304 -7.65 -10.84 -11.21
C ILE A 304 -8.67 -10.65 -12.36
N PRO A 305 -9.41 -9.52 -12.41
CA PRO A 305 -10.32 -9.22 -13.49
C PRO A 305 -9.57 -8.95 -14.80
N SER A 306 -10.24 -9.16 -15.93
CA SER A 306 -9.74 -8.69 -17.23
C SER A 306 -9.81 -7.16 -17.33
N ARG A 307 -9.12 -6.58 -18.31
CA ARG A 307 -9.19 -5.15 -18.57
C ARG A 307 -10.60 -4.70 -18.92
N GLU A 308 -11.32 -5.52 -19.69
CA GLU A 308 -12.70 -5.27 -20.08
C GLU A 308 -13.62 -5.23 -18.86
N GLU A 309 -13.51 -6.21 -17.95
CA GLU A 309 -14.29 -6.24 -16.70
C GLU A 309 -14.00 -5.02 -15.81
N VAL A 310 -12.76 -4.54 -15.81
CA VAL A 310 -12.39 -3.31 -15.09
C VAL A 310 -12.96 -2.07 -15.79
N LEU A 311 -12.84 -1.96 -17.11
CA LEU A 311 -13.37 -0.83 -17.87
C LEU A 311 -14.90 -0.70 -17.74
N GLU A 312 -15.64 -1.81 -17.69
CA GLU A 312 -17.10 -1.83 -17.46
C GLU A 312 -17.50 -1.19 -16.11
N LYS A 313 -16.58 -1.21 -15.14
CA LYS A 313 -16.77 -0.62 -13.81
C LYS A 313 -16.52 0.89 -13.79
N ILE A 314 -15.64 1.41 -14.64
CA ILE A 314 -15.22 2.81 -14.62
C ILE A 314 -16.24 3.65 -15.39
N ARG A 315 -16.74 4.70 -14.73
CA ARG A 315 -17.72 5.66 -15.32
C ARG A 315 -17.08 7.00 -15.57
N VAL A 316 -16.21 7.43 -14.65
CA VAL A 316 -15.55 8.73 -14.66
C VAL A 316 -14.04 8.52 -14.73
N ALA A 317 -13.38 9.29 -15.59
CA ALA A 317 -11.91 9.37 -15.67
C ALA A 317 -11.43 10.81 -15.43
N TYR A 318 -10.17 10.97 -15.03
CA TYR A 318 -9.54 12.29 -14.89
C TYR A 318 -8.37 12.40 -15.87
N HIS A 319 -8.49 13.32 -16.82
CA HIS A 319 -7.48 13.58 -17.86
C HIS A 319 -6.53 14.68 -17.39
N LEU A 320 -5.26 14.31 -17.24
CA LEU A 320 -4.22 15.20 -16.75
C LEU A 320 -3.89 16.29 -17.78
N ALA A 321 -3.55 17.48 -17.30
CA ALA A 321 -2.97 18.55 -18.12
C ALA A 321 -1.45 18.39 -18.20
N PRO A 322 -0.82 18.70 -19.36
CA PRO A 322 0.62 18.75 -19.47
C PRO A 322 1.19 19.87 -18.59
N ALA A 323 2.38 19.68 -18.04
CA ALA A 323 3.05 20.64 -17.17
C ALA A 323 4.46 20.96 -17.71
N GLY A 324 4.73 22.25 -17.93
CA GLY A 324 6.05 22.77 -18.28
C GLY A 324 6.87 23.18 -17.06
N ASN A 325 6.25 23.30 -15.88
CA ASN A 325 6.93 23.59 -14.62
C ASN A 325 6.18 22.98 -13.42
N ILE A 326 6.82 23.03 -12.24
CA ILE A 326 6.26 22.44 -11.03
C ILE A 326 4.94 23.09 -10.60
N ASN A 327 4.73 24.40 -10.82
CA ASN A 327 3.46 25.03 -10.42
C ASN A 327 2.29 24.56 -11.31
N GLU A 328 2.51 24.40 -12.61
CA GLU A 328 1.53 23.79 -13.52
C GLU A 328 1.23 22.33 -13.15
N PHE A 329 2.23 21.58 -12.68
CA PHE A 329 1.99 20.24 -12.14
C PHE A 329 1.05 20.25 -10.93
N HIS A 330 1.20 21.22 -10.03
CA HIS A 330 0.32 21.38 -8.87
C HIS A 330 -1.13 21.75 -9.24
N GLU A 331 -1.38 22.30 -10.43
CA GLU A 331 -2.76 22.47 -10.92
C GLU A 331 -3.46 21.13 -11.10
N ASN A 332 -2.74 20.08 -11.51
CA ASN A 332 -3.28 18.72 -11.52
C ASN A 332 -3.53 18.20 -10.10
N LEU A 333 -2.61 18.48 -9.16
CA LEU A 333 -2.67 17.97 -7.78
C LEU A 333 -3.81 18.54 -6.95
N ARG A 334 -4.24 19.77 -7.24
CA ARG A 334 -5.39 20.44 -6.61
C ARG A 334 -6.58 19.52 -6.39
N ASP A 335 -6.90 18.68 -7.37
CA ASP A 335 -8.06 17.78 -7.29
C ASP A 335 -7.69 16.38 -6.77
N VAL A 336 -6.52 15.86 -7.14
CA VAL A 336 -6.21 14.43 -6.97
C VAL A 336 -5.29 14.11 -5.80
N ASP A 337 -4.59 15.10 -5.24
CA ASP A 337 -3.65 14.90 -4.15
C ASP A 337 -3.92 15.82 -2.96
N TRP A 338 -4.48 15.21 -1.91
CA TRP A 338 -4.80 15.86 -0.65
C TRP A 338 -3.59 16.03 0.30
N ILE A 339 -2.45 15.42 -0.04
CA ILE A 339 -1.21 15.50 0.71
C ILE A 339 -0.42 16.74 0.31
N ALA A 340 -0.22 16.99 -0.99
CA ALA A 340 0.47 18.19 -1.45
C ALA A 340 -0.46 19.40 -1.62
N ASP A 341 -1.74 19.16 -1.91
CA ASP A 341 -2.72 20.19 -2.26
C ASP A 341 -4.08 19.92 -1.58
N GLU A 342 -5.16 20.52 -2.09
CA GLU A 342 -6.51 20.39 -1.53
C GLU A 342 -7.11 18.98 -1.69
N GLY A 343 -6.84 18.32 -2.81
CA GLY A 343 -7.31 16.97 -3.13
C GLY A 343 -8.83 16.86 -3.21
N HIS A 344 -9.52 17.84 -3.80
CA HIS A 344 -11.00 17.91 -3.78
C HIS A 344 -11.69 16.65 -4.34
N LEU A 345 -11.21 16.14 -5.47
CA LEU A 345 -11.74 14.91 -6.08
C LEU A 345 -11.37 13.69 -5.22
N ALA A 346 -10.12 13.59 -4.75
CA ALA A 346 -9.69 12.47 -3.93
C ALA A 346 -10.52 12.35 -2.62
N ARG A 347 -10.83 13.47 -1.96
CA ARG A 347 -11.68 13.50 -0.76
C ARG A 347 -13.11 13.05 -1.07
N ALA A 348 -13.66 13.54 -2.17
CA ALA A 348 -15.01 13.18 -2.61
C ALA A 348 -15.11 11.68 -2.98
N ALA A 349 -14.12 11.19 -3.72
CA ALA A 349 -14.07 9.83 -4.24
C ALA A 349 -13.82 8.81 -3.13
N TYR A 350 -12.84 9.07 -2.25
CA TYR A 350 -12.25 8.07 -1.37
C TYR A 350 -12.53 8.28 0.13
N GLY A 351 -13.03 9.45 0.55
CA GLY A 351 -13.43 9.68 1.94
C GLY A 351 -12.29 9.80 2.96
N LEU A 352 -11.19 10.42 2.56
CA LEU A 352 -9.92 10.53 3.30
C LEU A 352 -10.08 11.05 4.74
N TRP A 353 -9.35 10.46 5.69
CA TRP A 353 -9.50 10.69 7.13
C TRP A 353 -8.71 11.91 7.66
N GLU A 354 -7.46 11.74 8.09
CA GLU A 354 -6.59 12.83 8.55
C GLU A 354 -5.22 12.81 7.86
N LYS A 355 -4.80 13.99 7.40
CA LYS A 355 -3.61 14.19 6.58
C LYS A 355 -2.36 13.70 7.29
N PHE A 356 -1.63 12.77 6.66
CA PHE A 356 -0.45 12.10 7.19
C PHE A 356 -0.64 11.23 8.43
N LEU A 357 -1.85 11.13 9.01
CA LEU A 357 -2.06 10.30 10.19
C LEU A 357 -1.97 8.83 9.82
N GLU A 358 -2.72 8.42 8.79
CA GLU A 358 -2.59 7.12 8.14
C GLU A 358 -2.17 7.34 6.68
N HIS A 359 -1.32 6.45 6.17
CA HIS A 359 -0.95 6.44 4.76
C HIS A 359 -1.99 5.65 3.94
N GLU A 360 -3.26 6.04 4.03
CA GLU A 360 -4.44 5.29 3.55
C GLU A 360 -4.18 4.48 2.27
N LEU A 361 -4.29 3.15 2.38
CA LEU A 361 -4.23 2.18 1.30
C LEU A 361 -5.63 1.93 0.73
N ILE A 362 -6.63 1.86 1.62
CA ILE A 362 -7.98 1.44 1.31
C ILE A 362 -8.88 2.68 1.38
N PRO A 363 -9.71 2.96 0.34
CA PRO A 363 -10.65 4.07 0.41
C PRO A 363 -11.66 3.89 1.53
N ASN A 364 -11.88 4.92 2.35
CA ASN A 364 -13.00 5.00 3.30
C ASN A 364 -14.37 5.06 2.61
N LYS A 365 -14.40 5.33 1.28
CA LYS A 365 -15.59 5.26 0.42
C LYS A 365 -15.31 4.36 -0.78
N GLY A 366 -15.88 3.16 -0.79
CA GLY A 366 -15.74 2.21 -1.90
C GLY A 366 -16.66 2.49 -3.11
N LYS A 367 -17.73 3.27 -2.91
CA LYS A 367 -18.85 3.36 -3.87
C LYS A 367 -18.49 3.87 -5.27
N ASN A 368 -17.42 4.65 -5.38
CA ASN A 368 -17.01 5.30 -6.63
C ASN A 368 -15.98 4.48 -7.42
N TYR A 369 -15.58 3.31 -6.90
CA TYR A 369 -14.43 2.57 -7.39
C TYR A 369 -13.18 3.48 -7.47
N TYR A 370 -12.24 3.24 -8.38
CA TYR A 370 -11.08 4.12 -8.61
C TYR A 370 -11.30 4.98 -9.86
N ILE A 371 -10.87 6.24 -9.78
CA ILE A 371 -10.87 7.17 -10.91
C ILE A 371 -9.46 7.14 -11.54
N PRO A 372 -9.31 6.66 -12.79
CA PRO A 372 -8.00 6.60 -13.44
C PRO A 372 -7.49 8.02 -13.75
N LEU A 373 -6.18 8.24 -13.52
CA LEU A 373 -5.50 9.47 -13.92
C LEU A 373 -4.83 9.24 -15.28
N LEU A 374 -5.51 9.67 -16.34
CA LEU A 374 -5.12 9.43 -17.72
C LEU A 374 -4.04 10.45 -18.15
N PRO A 375 -2.90 10.00 -18.73
CA PRO A 375 -1.89 10.90 -19.25
C PRO A 375 -2.45 11.90 -20.28
N PRO A 376 -1.85 13.09 -20.44
CA PRO A 376 -2.32 14.09 -21.40
C PRO A 376 -2.42 13.56 -22.85
N GLN A 377 -1.60 12.57 -23.20
CA GLN A 377 -1.48 11.99 -24.55
C GLN A 377 -2.48 10.85 -24.80
N THR A 378 -3.39 10.56 -23.86
CA THR A 378 -4.40 9.51 -24.03
C THR A 378 -5.25 9.78 -25.28
N PRO A 379 -5.41 8.78 -26.18
CA PRO A 379 -6.18 8.94 -27.41
C PRO A 379 -7.65 9.27 -27.12
N GLU A 380 -8.26 10.08 -27.99
CA GLU A 380 -9.68 10.46 -27.91
C GLU A 380 -10.59 9.21 -27.89
N GLU A 381 -10.26 8.18 -28.67
CA GLU A 381 -10.95 6.89 -28.69
C GLU A 381 -11.00 6.16 -27.34
N VAL A 382 -10.03 6.42 -26.46
CA VAL A 382 -10.02 5.90 -25.09
C VAL A 382 -10.81 6.81 -24.16
N LEU A 383 -10.69 8.13 -24.33
CA LEU A 383 -11.46 9.11 -23.56
C LEU A 383 -12.98 8.95 -23.78
N ASP A 384 -13.39 8.63 -25.00
CA ASP A 384 -14.79 8.43 -25.41
C ASP A 384 -15.45 7.20 -24.76
N GLN A 385 -14.69 6.33 -24.09
CA GLN A 385 -15.23 5.16 -23.39
C GLN A 385 -15.85 5.51 -22.04
N PHE A 386 -15.53 6.69 -21.48
CA PHE A 386 -16.03 7.12 -20.18
C PHE A 386 -17.29 7.98 -20.32
N GLU A 387 -18.19 7.89 -19.34
CA GLU A 387 -19.38 8.75 -19.30
C GLU A 387 -19.02 10.21 -19.03
N VAL A 388 -17.96 10.42 -18.24
CA VAL A 388 -17.40 11.75 -17.94
C VAL A 388 -15.88 11.69 -17.90
N VAL A 389 -15.26 12.63 -18.61
CA VAL A 389 -13.83 12.90 -18.50
C VAL A 389 -13.64 14.26 -17.82
N LEU A 390 -13.08 14.22 -16.62
CA LEU A 390 -12.74 15.40 -15.83
C LEU A 390 -11.37 15.94 -16.27
N SER A 391 -11.18 17.24 -16.10
CA SER A 391 -9.89 17.92 -16.21
C SER A 391 -9.59 18.72 -14.93
N PRO A 392 -8.35 19.20 -14.73
CA PRO A 392 -8.02 20.04 -13.58
C PRO A 392 -8.97 21.22 -13.39
N GLY A 393 -9.54 21.30 -12.19
CA GLY A 393 -10.49 22.31 -11.79
C GLY A 393 -11.91 22.16 -12.36
N SER A 394 -12.29 20.95 -12.82
CA SER A 394 -13.66 20.67 -13.29
C SER A 394 -14.71 21.06 -12.25
N GLU A 395 -14.43 20.80 -10.98
CA GLU A 395 -15.21 21.29 -9.85
C GLU A 395 -14.35 22.16 -8.93
N LYS A 396 -15.01 23.00 -8.11
CA LYS A 396 -14.33 23.96 -7.23
C LYS A 396 -14.23 23.50 -5.77
N SER A 397 -14.86 22.38 -5.43
CA SER A 397 -14.93 21.88 -4.06
C SER A 397 -15.13 20.36 -4.05
N GLU A 398 -14.84 19.77 -2.89
CA GLU A 398 -15.16 18.37 -2.59
C GLU A 398 -16.65 18.07 -2.80
N SER A 399 -17.55 18.96 -2.36
CA SER A 399 -19.00 18.78 -2.52
C SER A 399 -19.44 18.75 -3.99
N GLY A 400 -18.83 19.58 -4.85
CA GLY A 400 -19.14 19.57 -6.28
C GLY A 400 -18.74 18.25 -6.93
N TYR A 401 -17.55 17.74 -6.60
CA TYR A 401 -17.12 16.41 -7.05
C TYR A 401 -18.00 15.29 -6.50
N ALA A 402 -18.43 15.36 -5.24
CA ALA A 402 -19.33 14.35 -4.66
C ALA A 402 -20.68 14.32 -5.39
N ASP A 403 -21.29 15.48 -5.64
CA ASP A 403 -22.55 15.60 -6.39
C ASP A 403 -22.41 15.12 -7.84
N LEU A 404 -21.22 15.25 -8.43
CA LEU A 404 -20.92 14.72 -9.76
C LEU A 404 -20.83 13.19 -9.73
N LEU A 405 -20.00 12.63 -8.85
CA LEU A 405 -19.79 11.18 -8.75
C LEU A 405 -21.09 10.42 -8.41
N ASP A 406 -21.94 11.00 -7.55
CA ASP A 406 -23.23 10.40 -7.15
C ASP A 406 -24.24 10.25 -8.30
N ARG A 407 -24.03 10.95 -9.42
CA ARG A 407 -24.84 10.77 -10.64
C ARG A 407 -24.43 9.56 -11.47
N HIS A 408 -23.20 9.08 -11.29
CA HIS A 408 -22.59 8.03 -12.11
C HIS A 408 -22.36 6.72 -11.34
N TYR A 409 -22.30 6.77 -10.01
CA TYR A 409 -22.03 5.61 -9.16
C TYR A 409 -23.13 5.37 -8.11
N HIS A 410 -23.47 4.09 -7.88
CA HIS A 410 -24.52 3.68 -6.94
C HIS A 410 -24.04 2.79 -5.78
N GLY A 411 -22.74 2.47 -5.70
CA GLY A 411 -22.17 1.58 -4.70
C GLY A 411 -22.48 0.09 -4.91
N ASP A 412 -21.65 -0.78 -4.34
CA ASP A 412 -21.75 -2.25 -4.47
C ASP A 412 -22.34 -2.95 -3.24
N GLY A 413 -22.78 -2.16 -2.27
CA GLY A 413 -23.33 -2.61 -1.00
C GLY A 413 -23.59 -1.43 -0.07
N GLU A 414 -24.02 -1.75 1.15
CA GLU A 414 -24.31 -0.77 2.21
C GLU A 414 -23.43 -1.06 3.42
N GLY A 415 -23.09 -0.02 4.19
CA GLY A 415 -22.29 -0.14 5.41
C GLY A 415 -21.19 0.92 5.49
N SER A 416 -20.36 0.82 6.52
CA SER A 416 -19.21 1.71 6.72
C SER A 416 -17.89 1.11 6.20
N ALA A 417 -17.86 -0.16 5.82
CA ALA A 417 -16.69 -0.79 5.22
C ALA A 417 -16.48 -0.34 3.77
N CYS A 418 -15.26 -0.51 3.25
CA CYS A 418 -15.01 -0.38 1.82
C CYS A 418 -15.55 -1.61 1.08
N ILE A 419 -16.54 -1.41 0.23
CA ILE A 419 -17.19 -2.46 -0.57
C ILE A 419 -17.01 -2.13 -2.04
N MET A 420 -16.42 -3.06 -2.80
CA MET A 420 -16.21 -2.93 -4.25
C MET A 420 -16.48 -4.26 -4.94
N SER A 421 -17.15 -4.23 -6.09
CA SER A 421 -17.39 -5.41 -6.91
C SER A 421 -16.82 -5.25 -8.32
N VAL A 422 -16.07 -6.27 -8.76
CA VAL A 422 -15.39 -6.34 -10.07
C VAL A 422 -14.97 -7.79 -10.33
N GLY A 423 -14.93 -8.21 -11.60
CA GLY A 423 -14.39 -9.53 -12.00
C GLY A 423 -15.11 -10.74 -11.42
N GLY A 424 -16.40 -10.64 -11.08
CA GLY A 424 -17.14 -11.73 -10.44
C GLY A 424 -16.88 -11.88 -8.94
N PHE A 425 -16.26 -10.89 -8.29
CA PHE A 425 -16.01 -10.87 -6.85
C PHE A 425 -16.56 -9.61 -6.18
N ILE A 426 -16.78 -9.69 -4.87
CA ILE A 426 -16.99 -8.55 -3.98
C ILE A 426 -15.86 -8.55 -2.95
N TYR A 427 -15.20 -7.41 -2.82
CA TYR A 427 -14.17 -7.13 -1.82
C TYR A 427 -14.80 -6.31 -0.71
N VAL A 428 -14.65 -6.76 0.54
CA VAL A 428 -15.08 -6.03 1.73
C VAL A 428 -13.88 -5.87 2.65
N MET A 429 -13.45 -4.63 2.86
CA MET A 429 -12.20 -4.31 3.54
C MET A 429 -12.46 -3.27 4.63
N GLN A 430 -11.87 -3.48 5.80
CA GLN A 430 -11.81 -2.43 6.81
C GLN A 430 -10.83 -1.34 6.35
N THR A 431 -11.14 -0.07 6.64
CA THR A 431 -10.48 1.07 5.98
C THR A 431 -9.43 1.80 6.82
N HIS A 432 -9.23 1.44 8.09
CA HIS A 432 -8.16 2.01 8.93
C HIS A 432 -7.03 1.02 9.13
N GLU A 433 -5.89 1.31 8.52
CA GLU A 433 -4.75 0.39 8.50
C GLU A 433 -3.90 0.42 9.77
N ASN A 434 -4.21 1.28 10.75
CA ASN A 434 -3.59 1.24 12.06
C ASN A 434 -4.59 1.50 13.19
N LEU A 435 -5.88 1.15 13.05
CA LEU A 435 -6.87 1.35 14.12
C LEU A 435 -7.91 0.25 14.22
N TYR A 436 -8.31 0.00 15.47
CA TYR A 436 -9.54 -0.74 15.72
C TYR A 436 -10.75 0.15 15.42
N GLU A 437 -11.49 -0.25 14.40
CA GLU A 437 -12.81 0.28 14.10
C GLU A 437 -13.64 -0.83 13.46
N LYS A 438 -14.73 -1.19 14.13
CA LYS A 438 -15.69 -2.15 13.62
C LYS A 438 -16.58 -1.46 12.59
N GLN A 439 -16.47 -1.90 11.35
CA GLN A 439 -17.23 -1.40 10.22
C GLN A 439 -18.24 -2.45 9.76
N THR A 440 -19.42 -1.99 9.34
CA THR A 440 -20.51 -2.87 8.90
C THR A 440 -20.49 -3.04 7.39
N TYR A 441 -21.02 -4.16 6.92
CA TYR A 441 -21.30 -4.38 5.50
C TYR A 441 -22.62 -5.15 5.30
N SER A 442 -23.23 -4.92 4.14
CA SER A 442 -24.47 -5.54 3.67
C SER A 442 -24.38 -5.67 2.15
N ILE A 443 -24.33 -6.91 1.66
CA ILE A 443 -24.09 -7.24 0.25
C ILE A 443 -25.01 -8.38 -0.23
N GLU A 444 -25.23 -8.50 -1.53
CA GLU A 444 -25.97 -9.60 -2.14
C GLU A 444 -25.00 -10.68 -2.65
N LEU A 445 -25.12 -11.90 -2.12
CA LEU A 445 -24.25 -13.03 -2.47
C LEU A 445 -25.04 -14.23 -3.00
N PRO A 446 -24.40 -15.20 -3.68
CA PRO A 446 -25.04 -16.45 -4.05
C PRO A 446 -25.60 -17.16 -2.82
N LYS A 447 -26.85 -17.60 -2.93
CA LYS A 447 -27.61 -18.21 -1.83
C LYS A 447 -26.92 -19.46 -1.28
N ARG A 448 -26.69 -19.49 0.03
CA ARG A 448 -26.10 -20.64 0.73
C ARG A 448 -26.99 -21.88 0.66
N VAL A 449 -26.34 -23.03 0.55
CA VAL A 449 -26.99 -24.35 0.69
C VAL A 449 -27.37 -24.55 2.14
N ASN A 450 -28.56 -25.05 2.46
CA ASN A 450 -28.99 -25.32 3.83
C ASN A 450 -29.72 -26.66 3.91
N GLY A 451 -29.99 -27.14 5.12
CA GLY A 451 -30.71 -28.38 5.37
C GLY A 451 -29.86 -29.61 5.08
N LEU A 452 -28.58 -29.59 5.43
CA LEU A 452 -27.70 -30.74 5.32
C LEU A 452 -28.22 -31.90 6.18
N GLN A 453 -28.30 -33.07 5.56
CA GLN A 453 -28.71 -34.32 6.19
C GLN A 453 -27.76 -35.44 5.77
N ALA A 454 -27.63 -36.46 6.61
CA ALA A 454 -26.93 -37.69 6.24
C ALA A 454 -27.64 -38.95 6.71
N VAL A 455 -27.37 -40.03 6.00
CA VAL A 455 -27.80 -41.39 6.33
C VAL A 455 -26.58 -42.30 6.24
N LEU A 456 -26.20 -42.92 7.36
CA LEU A 456 -25.15 -43.95 7.38
C LEU A 456 -25.62 -45.19 6.62
N LYS A 457 -24.83 -45.63 5.65
CA LYS A 457 -25.02 -46.87 4.89
C LYS A 457 -23.93 -47.87 5.27
N LYS A 458 -24.13 -49.14 4.89
CA LYS A 458 -23.12 -50.20 5.14
C LYS A 458 -21.76 -49.92 4.49
N GLU A 459 -21.75 -49.16 3.39
CA GLU A 459 -20.58 -48.89 2.57
C GLU A 459 -20.08 -47.44 2.67
N GLY A 460 -20.64 -46.61 3.57
CA GLY A 460 -20.26 -45.20 3.70
C GLY A 460 -21.38 -44.30 4.21
N VAL A 461 -21.43 -43.05 3.75
CA VAL A 461 -22.50 -42.10 4.10
C VAL A 461 -23.14 -41.48 2.85
N GLU A 462 -24.47 -41.40 2.84
CA GLU A 462 -25.20 -40.59 1.87
C GLU A 462 -25.56 -39.26 2.49
N ILE A 463 -25.25 -38.17 1.79
CA ILE A 463 -25.46 -36.79 2.22
C ILE A 463 -26.46 -36.15 1.26
N SER A 464 -27.39 -35.36 1.78
CA SER A 464 -28.37 -34.61 0.99
C SER A 464 -28.60 -33.21 1.54
N TRP A 465 -29.14 -32.31 0.70
CA TRP A 465 -29.43 -30.92 1.06
C TRP A 465 -30.66 -30.38 0.33
N ASN A 466 -31.15 -29.21 0.77
CA ASN A 466 -32.29 -28.56 0.12
C ASN A 466 -31.94 -28.16 -1.32
N THR A 467 -32.89 -28.36 -2.23
CA THR A 467 -32.73 -27.96 -3.63
C THR A 467 -32.80 -26.44 -3.78
N ASP A 468 -31.87 -25.87 -4.53
CA ASP A 468 -31.94 -24.50 -5.01
C ASP A 468 -32.28 -24.47 -6.52
N PRO A 469 -33.44 -23.93 -6.92
CA PRO A 469 -33.82 -23.80 -8.34
C PRO A 469 -32.85 -22.95 -9.19
N GLY A 470 -32.01 -22.13 -8.55
CA GLY A 470 -30.99 -21.33 -9.21
C GLY A 470 -29.63 -22.00 -9.36
N ALA A 471 -29.41 -23.16 -8.74
CA ALA A 471 -28.11 -23.83 -8.73
C ALA A 471 -27.81 -24.52 -10.07
N SER A 472 -26.61 -24.30 -10.59
CA SER A 472 -26.05 -25.02 -11.73
C SER A 472 -25.17 -26.20 -11.31
N GLY A 473 -24.76 -26.25 -10.05
CA GLY A 473 -23.97 -27.34 -9.49
C GLY A 473 -23.62 -27.10 -8.03
N TYR A 474 -23.07 -28.13 -7.40
CA TYR A 474 -22.65 -28.15 -6.01
C TYR A 474 -21.24 -28.74 -5.90
N GLU A 475 -20.44 -28.14 -5.03
CA GLU A 475 -19.12 -28.62 -4.63
C GLU A 475 -19.23 -29.17 -3.20
N VAL A 476 -18.88 -30.45 -3.05
CA VAL A 476 -18.90 -31.15 -1.76
C VAL A 476 -17.51 -31.15 -1.17
N TYR A 477 -17.39 -30.64 0.06
CA TYR A 477 -16.15 -30.62 0.81
C TYR A 477 -16.22 -31.59 1.99
N ARG A 478 -15.09 -32.20 2.30
CA ARG A 478 -14.94 -33.18 3.39
C ARG A 478 -13.69 -32.84 4.19
N VAL A 479 -13.84 -32.74 5.51
CA VAL A 479 -12.74 -32.49 6.45
C VAL A 479 -12.74 -33.57 7.53
N GLU A 480 -11.58 -34.15 7.82
CA GLU A 480 -11.41 -35.09 8.93
C GLU A 480 -10.69 -34.41 10.09
N SER A 481 -11.14 -34.63 11.32
CA SER A 481 -10.47 -34.15 12.53
C SER A 481 -10.34 -35.23 13.59
N ASP A 482 -9.17 -35.25 14.24
CA ASP A 482 -8.85 -36.14 15.36
C ASP A 482 -9.44 -35.65 16.69
N THR A 483 -9.79 -34.36 16.82
CA THR A 483 -10.31 -33.74 18.05
C THR A 483 -11.27 -32.59 17.76
N LEU A 484 -12.44 -32.59 18.40
CA LEU A 484 -13.14 -31.35 18.75
C LEU A 484 -13.13 -31.24 20.27
N PRO A 485 -12.27 -30.41 20.89
CA PRO A 485 -12.42 -30.10 22.30
C PRO A 485 -13.81 -29.49 22.57
N PRO A 486 -14.44 -29.78 23.72
CA PRO A 486 -15.68 -29.09 24.12
C PRO A 486 -15.44 -27.58 24.13
N GLY A 487 -16.17 -26.83 23.29
CA GLY A 487 -16.04 -25.37 23.18
C GLY A 487 -15.12 -24.83 22.08
N THR A 488 -14.68 -25.66 21.12
CA THR A 488 -13.90 -25.20 19.94
C THR A 488 -14.77 -24.87 18.74
N SER A 489 -14.30 -23.89 17.94
CA SER A 489 -14.86 -23.48 16.65
C SER A 489 -14.90 -24.65 15.67
N LEU A 490 -15.95 -24.70 14.86
CA LEU A 490 -16.07 -25.63 13.72
C LEU A 490 -14.84 -25.51 12.80
N PRO A 491 -14.50 -26.57 12.03
CA PRO A 491 -13.46 -26.45 11.03
C PRO A 491 -13.78 -25.28 10.09
N VAL A 492 -12.82 -24.38 9.91
CA VAL A 492 -12.84 -23.43 8.79
C VAL A 492 -12.36 -24.24 7.58
N LEU A 493 -13.07 -24.16 6.44
CA LEU A 493 -12.58 -24.77 5.21
C LEU A 493 -11.18 -24.23 4.92
N PRO A 494 -10.13 -25.07 4.94
CA PRO A 494 -8.80 -24.63 4.51
C PRO A 494 -8.89 -24.04 3.11
N TRP A 495 -8.16 -22.96 2.85
CA TRP A 495 -8.17 -22.29 1.55
C TRP A 495 -7.67 -23.20 0.41
N ASP A 496 -6.85 -24.21 0.73
CA ASP A 496 -6.34 -25.23 -0.18
C ASP A 496 -7.27 -26.45 -0.30
N SER A 497 -8.47 -26.39 0.27
CA SER A 497 -9.44 -27.48 0.18
C SER A 497 -9.87 -27.69 -1.26
N VAL A 498 -9.73 -28.92 -1.72
CA VAL A 498 -10.28 -29.37 -2.99
C VAL A 498 -11.61 -30.07 -2.72
N PRO A 499 -12.68 -29.77 -3.46
CA PRO A 499 -13.94 -30.48 -3.28
C PRO A 499 -13.73 -31.97 -3.59
N VAL A 500 -14.23 -32.84 -2.71
CA VAL A 500 -14.19 -34.30 -2.90
C VAL A 500 -15.17 -34.76 -3.98
N ALA A 501 -16.18 -33.94 -4.30
CA ALA A 501 -17.08 -34.17 -5.41
C ALA A 501 -17.64 -32.87 -5.99
N ARG A 502 -18.01 -32.93 -7.28
CA ARG A 502 -18.82 -31.94 -7.96
C ARG A 502 -20.05 -32.63 -8.55
N THR A 503 -21.24 -32.13 -8.25
CA THR A 503 -22.49 -32.77 -8.67
C THR A 503 -23.55 -31.73 -9.03
N THR A 504 -24.49 -32.09 -9.89
CA THR A 504 -25.70 -31.29 -10.17
C THR A 504 -26.89 -31.75 -9.34
N GLU A 505 -26.76 -32.87 -8.64
CA GLU A 505 -27.80 -33.45 -7.81
C GLU A 505 -27.72 -32.91 -6.38
N CYS A 506 -28.84 -32.92 -5.64
CA CYS A 506 -28.91 -32.47 -4.24
C CYS A 506 -28.54 -33.56 -3.21
N HIS A 507 -27.78 -34.56 -3.67
CA HIS A 507 -27.25 -35.62 -2.83
C HIS A 507 -25.93 -36.13 -3.39
N TRP A 508 -25.13 -36.75 -2.51
CA TRP A 508 -23.87 -37.40 -2.86
C TRP A 508 -23.56 -38.51 -1.86
N SER A 509 -22.89 -39.58 -2.30
CA SER A 509 -22.48 -40.69 -1.44
C SER A 509 -20.97 -40.71 -1.28
N ASP A 510 -20.50 -40.60 -0.03
CA ASP A 510 -19.11 -40.87 0.33
C ASP A 510 -18.94 -42.38 0.56
N CYS A 511 -18.15 -43.03 -0.28
CA CYS A 511 -17.81 -44.45 -0.13
C CYS A 511 -16.55 -44.66 0.73
N GLN A 512 -15.94 -43.59 1.25
CA GLN A 512 -14.85 -43.69 2.21
C GLN A 512 -15.42 -44.06 3.59
N PRO A 513 -14.87 -45.08 4.26
CA PRO A 513 -15.30 -45.39 5.62
C PRO A 513 -15.00 -44.19 6.54
N CYS A 514 -15.97 -43.80 7.37
CA CYS A 514 -15.71 -42.93 8.52
C CYS A 514 -14.73 -43.68 9.42
N GLY A 515 -13.43 -43.38 9.32
CA GLY A 515 -12.38 -44.04 10.09
C GLY A 515 -12.47 -43.71 11.58
N ASN A 516 -11.33 -43.77 12.29
CA ASN A 516 -11.26 -43.37 13.70
C ASN A 516 -11.23 -41.83 13.88
N LYS A 517 -11.85 -41.06 12.96
CA LYS A 517 -11.88 -39.60 12.97
C LYS A 517 -13.31 -39.09 12.87
N THR A 518 -13.54 -37.90 13.42
CA THR A 518 -14.79 -37.17 13.17
C THR A 518 -14.72 -36.59 11.76
N VAL A 519 -15.79 -36.75 10.98
CA VAL A 519 -15.86 -36.26 9.60
C VAL A 519 -16.85 -35.12 9.51
N PHE A 520 -16.49 -34.08 8.78
CA PHE A 520 -17.33 -32.91 8.52
C PHE A 520 -17.55 -32.77 7.02
N TYR A 521 -18.77 -32.43 6.63
CA TYR A 521 -19.11 -32.08 5.27
C TYR A 521 -19.77 -30.70 5.20
N THR A 522 -19.44 -29.95 4.16
CA THR A 522 -20.16 -28.73 3.81
C THR A 522 -20.30 -28.66 2.30
N ILE A 523 -21.31 -27.92 1.84
CA ILE A 523 -21.70 -27.83 0.44
C ILE A 523 -21.70 -26.37 0.02
N ILE A 524 -21.03 -26.09 -1.09
CA ILE A 524 -21.06 -24.79 -1.76
C ILE A 524 -21.84 -24.94 -3.06
N ALA A 525 -22.78 -24.05 -3.31
CA ALA A 525 -23.52 -24.02 -4.58
C ALA A 525 -22.89 -23.03 -5.54
N GLN A 526 -22.80 -23.41 -6.81
CA GLN A 526 -22.73 -22.43 -7.90
C GLN A 526 -24.17 -22.09 -8.28
N THR A 527 -24.61 -20.85 -8.02
CA THR A 527 -26.02 -20.48 -8.15
C THR A 527 -26.23 -19.03 -8.54
N ARG A 528 -27.31 -18.78 -9.30
CA ARG A 528 -27.81 -17.42 -9.58
C ARG A 528 -28.79 -16.91 -8.52
N SER A 529 -29.29 -17.78 -7.65
CA SER A 529 -30.13 -17.37 -6.52
C SER A 529 -29.31 -16.49 -5.60
N ARG A 530 -29.88 -15.37 -5.14
CA ARG A 530 -29.19 -14.39 -4.28
C ARG A 530 -29.80 -14.37 -2.89
N GLU A 531 -28.99 -14.01 -1.92
CA GLU A 531 -29.44 -13.63 -0.58
C GLU A 531 -28.63 -12.44 -0.05
N LYS A 532 -29.28 -11.64 0.80
CA LYS A 532 -28.64 -10.57 1.53
C LYS A 532 -27.77 -11.14 2.64
N VAL A 533 -26.50 -10.74 2.67
CA VAL A 533 -25.53 -11.10 3.71
C VAL A 533 -25.05 -9.85 4.41
N GLU A 534 -25.18 -9.85 5.73
CA GLU A 534 -24.77 -8.76 6.61
C GLU A 534 -23.67 -9.25 7.55
N GLY A 535 -22.71 -8.38 7.87
CA GLY A 535 -21.62 -8.70 8.77
C GLY A 535 -20.80 -7.48 9.16
N THR A 536 -19.66 -7.73 9.80
CA THR A 536 -18.71 -6.69 10.18
C THR A 536 -17.29 -7.08 9.83
N VAL A 537 -16.47 -6.07 9.57
CA VAL A 537 -15.01 -6.16 9.46
C VAL A 537 -14.40 -5.23 10.51
N ASN A 538 -13.24 -5.58 11.04
CA ASN A 538 -12.46 -4.75 11.95
C ASN A 538 -10.99 -4.79 11.50
N TYR A 539 -10.09 -4.18 12.27
CA TYR A 539 -8.66 -4.05 11.96
C TYR A 539 -8.04 -5.32 11.37
N LEU A 540 -7.51 -5.23 10.15
CA LEU A 540 -6.89 -6.32 9.36
C LEU A 540 -7.84 -7.33 8.71
N ASP A 541 -9.16 -7.07 8.68
CA ASP A 541 -10.11 -7.90 7.96
C ASP A 541 -10.24 -7.48 6.49
N TYR A 542 -9.82 -8.38 5.59
CA TYR A 542 -9.88 -8.20 4.13
C TYR A 542 -10.55 -9.40 3.45
N LEU A 543 -11.86 -9.28 3.26
CA LEU A 543 -12.72 -10.35 2.78
C LEU A 543 -12.90 -10.29 1.26
N VAL A 544 -12.95 -11.46 0.63
CA VAL A 544 -13.26 -11.62 -0.80
C VAL A 544 -14.39 -12.64 -0.91
N PHE A 545 -15.46 -12.28 -1.61
CA PHE A 545 -16.63 -13.11 -1.83
C PHE A 545 -16.82 -13.37 -3.32
N SER A 546 -17.13 -14.62 -3.68
CA SER A 546 -17.51 -14.96 -5.06
C SER A 546 -18.94 -14.53 -5.36
N LEU A 547 -19.16 -13.96 -6.54
CA LEU A 547 -20.50 -13.71 -7.09
C LEU A 547 -21.11 -14.93 -7.80
N GLU A 548 -20.39 -16.05 -7.88
CA GLU A 548 -20.89 -17.29 -8.50
C GLU A 548 -21.09 -18.41 -7.50
N LYS A 549 -20.20 -18.51 -6.51
CA LYS A 549 -20.19 -19.56 -5.50
C LYS A 549 -20.70 -19.05 -4.16
N SER A 550 -21.61 -19.81 -3.55
CA SER A 550 -22.14 -19.49 -2.23
C SER A 550 -21.08 -19.67 -1.14
N LEU A 551 -21.30 -19.02 0.00
CA LEU A 551 -20.59 -19.38 1.23
C LEU A 551 -21.10 -20.74 1.77
N PRO A 552 -20.33 -21.42 2.61
CA PRO A 552 -20.86 -22.49 3.45
C PRO A 552 -21.76 -21.88 4.54
N SER A 553 -22.89 -22.54 4.86
CA SER A 553 -23.79 -22.13 5.96
C SER A 553 -23.80 -23.11 7.13
N GLU A 554 -23.53 -24.39 6.85
CA GLU A 554 -23.74 -25.50 7.76
C GLU A 554 -22.60 -26.51 7.57
N TRP A 555 -22.24 -27.16 8.66
CA TRP A 555 -21.39 -28.32 8.73
C TRP A 555 -22.21 -29.53 9.17
N LEU A 556 -22.25 -30.56 8.34
CA LEU A 556 -22.71 -31.87 8.73
C LEU A 556 -21.55 -32.61 9.41
N ARG A 557 -21.69 -32.92 10.70
CA ARG A 557 -20.72 -33.65 11.50
C ARG A 557 -21.15 -35.10 11.68
N ILE A 558 -20.21 -36.03 11.50
CA ILE A 558 -20.34 -37.45 11.85
C ILE A 558 -19.25 -37.77 12.85
N ASP A 559 -19.62 -38.05 14.10
CA ASP A 559 -18.66 -38.36 15.16
C ASP A 559 -18.26 -39.86 15.17
N LEU A 560 -17.33 -40.20 16.07
CA LEU A 560 -16.83 -41.57 16.23
C LEU A 560 -17.90 -42.59 16.66
N SER A 561 -19.01 -42.14 17.24
CA SER A 561 -20.14 -42.98 17.62
C SER A 561 -21.12 -43.21 16.46
N GLY A 562 -20.91 -42.52 15.32
CA GLY A 562 -21.85 -42.47 14.21
C GLY A 562 -23.02 -41.51 14.44
N THR A 563 -22.93 -40.62 15.43
CA THR A 563 -23.92 -39.56 15.64
C THR A 563 -23.76 -38.51 14.55
N ILE A 564 -24.89 -38.12 13.95
CA ILE A 564 -24.97 -37.12 12.89
C ILE A 564 -25.58 -35.85 13.47
N ASP A 565 -24.87 -34.74 13.34
CA ASP A 565 -25.33 -33.40 13.73
C ASP A 565 -25.14 -32.40 12.59
N THR A 566 -26.01 -31.41 12.49
CA THR A 566 -25.83 -30.26 11.60
C THR A 566 -25.55 -29.02 12.44
N LEU A 567 -24.44 -28.34 12.17
CA LEU A 567 -23.92 -27.24 12.97
C LEU A 567 -23.81 -25.98 12.09
N PRO A 568 -24.31 -24.81 12.51
CA PRO A 568 -24.22 -23.60 11.70
C PRO A 568 -22.77 -23.10 11.62
N VAL A 569 -22.36 -22.62 10.44
CA VAL A 569 -21.11 -21.89 10.25
C VAL A 569 -21.29 -20.51 10.86
N LEU A 570 -20.68 -20.29 12.02
CA LEU A 570 -20.66 -18.99 12.69
C LEU A 570 -19.33 -18.29 12.38
N PRO A 571 -19.34 -16.97 12.14
CA PRO A 571 -18.09 -16.22 12.10
C PRO A 571 -17.37 -16.36 13.45
N PRO A 572 -16.03 -16.35 13.46
CA PRO A 572 -15.29 -16.34 14.71
C PRO A 572 -15.71 -15.12 15.55
N PRO A 573 -15.78 -15.25 16.89
CA PRO A 573 -16.03 -14.10 17.75
C PRO A 573 -14.91 -13.07 17.55
N ASP A 574 -15.29 -11.80 17.39
CA ASP A 574 -14.36 -10.68 17.35
C ASP A 574 -14.25 -10.06 18.74
N ASP A 575 -13.09 -10.24 19.39
CA ASP A 575 -12.77 -9.68 20.70
C ASP A 575 -12.00 -8.36 20.61
N ARG A 576 -11.73 -7.86 19.40
CA ARG A 576 -11.07 -6.57 19.18
C ARG A 576 -12.01 -5.42 19.59
N PRO A 577 -11.47 -4.26 20.00
CA PRO A 577 -12.28 -3.07 20.28
C PRO A 577 -13.18 -2.67 19.10
N GLU A 578 -14.39 -2.20 19.38
CA GLU A 578 -15.29 -1.69 18.33
C GLU A 578 -14.85 -0.33 17.80
N SER A 579 -14.11 0.45 18.59
CA SER A 579 -13.52 1.74 18.21
C SER A 579 -12.30 2.05 19.09
N GLN A 580 -11.44 2.95 18.61
CA GLN A 580 -10.26 3.38 19.32
C GLN A 580 -10.11 4.92 19.28
N VAL A 581 -9.82 5.52 20.43
CA VAL A 581 -9.52 6.96 20.51
C VAL A 581 -8.01 7.18 20.44
N VAL A 582 -7.56 7.82 19.37
CA VAL A 582 -6.13 8.15 19.15
C VAL A 582 -5.72 9.44 19.86
N TYR A 583 -6.62 10.42 19.91
CA TYR A 583 -6.41 11.73 20.52
C TYR A 583 -7.75 12.41 20.87
N PRO A 584 -7.87 13.12 22.01
CA PRO A 584 -6.91 13.20 23.10
C PRO A 584 -7.00 12.01 24.06
N THR A 585 -5.86 11.59 24.60
CA THR A 585 -5.78 10.62 25.70
C THR A 585 -5.48 11.35 27.01
N PHE A 586 -5.92 10.78 28.13
CA PHE A 586 -5.82 11.40 29.46
C PHE A 586 -5.24 10.46 30.52
N ALA A 587 -4.43 9.49 30.08
CA ALA A 587 -3.71 8.61 30.99
C ALA A 587 -2.74 9.44 31.86
N GLY A 588 -2.89 9.37 33.18
CA GLY A 588 -2.14 10.19 34.15
C GLY A 588 -2.80 11.54 34.49
N ALA A 589 -4.00 11.82 33.96
CA ALA A 589 -4.77 13.03 34.23
C ALA A 589 -6.14 12.70 34.87
N GLU A 590 -6.17 11.80 35.85
CA GLU A 590 -7.40 11.37 36.53
C GLU A 590 -7.91 12.42 37.54
N GLY A 591 -9.20 12.35 37.88
CA GLY A 591 -9.80 13.18 38.93
C GLY A 591 -9.79 14.67 38.60
N THR A 592 -9.30 15.50 39.54
CA THR A 592 -9.28 16.97 39.40
C THR A 592 -8.31 17.47 38.33
N CYS A 593 -7.27 16.70 38.02
CA CYS A 593 -6.28 17.03 36.98
C CYS A 593 -6.90 17.01 35.58
N ARG A 594 -8.01 16.28 35.38
CA ARG A 594 -8.71 16.17 34.10
C ARG A 594 -9.13 17.52 33.52
N GLN A 595 -9.66 18.41 34.36
CA GLN A 595 -10.13 19.74 33.91
C GLN A 595 -8.97 20.62 33.45
N ILE A 596 -7.80 20.48 34.09
CA ILE A 596 -6.58 21.18 33.68
C ILE A 596 -6.07 20.61 32.34
N ALA A 597 -6.01 19.28 32.23
CA ALA A 597 -5.62 18.62 30.99
C ALA A 597 -6.53 19.03 29.82
N GLU A 598 -7.84 19.13 30.01
CA GLU A 598 -8.78 19.60 28.98
C GLU A 598 -8.52 21.05 28.53
N LYS A 599 -8.08 21.95 29.43
CA LYS A 599 -7.66 23.30 29.05
C LYS A 599 -6.39 23.28 28.20
N ILE A 600 -5.42 22.45 28.56
CA ILE A 600 -4.15 22.30 27.81
C ILE A 600 -4.40 21.66 26.45
N VAL A 601 -5.28 20.65 26.36
CA VAL A 601 -5.70 20.04 25.08
C VAL A 601 -6.23 21.10 24.12
N ARG A 602 -7.03 22.07 24.58
CA ARG A 602 -7.49 23.18 23.73
C ARG A 602 -6.34 24.04 23.19
N GLN A 603 -5.24 24.21 23.95
CA GLN A 603 -4.04 24.91 23.47
C GLN A 603 -3.25 24.07 22.46
N ILE A 604 -3.20 22.75 22.66
CA ILE A 604 -2.58 21.82 21.70
C ILE A 604 -3.39 21.80 20.38
N ASP A 605 -4.72 21.81 20.45
CA ASP A 605 -5.60 21.93 19.28
C ASP A 605 -5.41 23.29 18.57
N ALA A 606 -5.25 24.37 19.34
CA ALA A 606 -4.91 25.68 18.78
C ALA A 606 -3.53 25.65 18.11
N MET A 607 -2.53 24.97 18.69
CA MET A 607 -1.20 24.78 18.09
C MET A 607 -1.30 24.12 16.72
N LYS A 608 -2.04 23.00 16.62
CA LYS A 608 -2.28 22.34 15.34
C LYS A 608 -2.96 23.27 14.36
N ALA A 609 -4.06 23.92 14.77
CA ALA A 609 -4.80 24.81 13.88
C ALA A 609 -3.90 25.95 13.36
N PHE A 610 -3.12 26.60 14.21
CA PHE A 610 -2.21 27.67 13.78
C PHE A 610 -1.10 27.15 12.85
N TYR A 611 -0.57 25.94 13.11
CA TYR A 611 0.44 25.34 12.24
C TYR A 611 -0.12 24.94 10.87
N ASP A 612 -1.27 24.28 10.83
CA ASP A 612 -1.92 23.82 9.60
C ASP A 612 -2.35 25.00 8.71
N HIS A 613 -2.60 26.18 9.29
CA HIS A 613 -2.90 27.43 8.57
C HIS A 613 -1.68 28.33 8.31
N GLY A 614 -0.48 27.93 8.73
CA GLY A 614 0.74 28.73 8.57
C GLY A 614 0.76 30.04 9.38
N ASP A 615 0.01 30.12 10.47
CA ASP A 615 -0.05 31.30 11.34
C ASP A 615 1.08 31.29 12.40
N TRP A 616 2.28 31.67 11.95
CA TRP A 616 3.45 31.71 12.83
C TRP A 616 3.28 32.68 14.02
N ARG A 617 2.44 33.71 13.90
CA ARG A 617 2.25 34.70 14.99
C ARG A 617 1.44 34.10 16.12
N ASN A 618 0.33 33.45 15.79
CA ASN A 618 -0.48 32.77 16.79
C ASN A 618 0.22 31.52 17.34
N LEU A 619 1.00 30.79 16.54
CA LEU A 619 1.92 29.77 17.08
C LEU A 619 2.87 30.34 18.14
N THR A 620 3.50 31.48 17.86
CA THR A 620 4.41 32.16 18.82
C THR A 620 3.67 32.67 20.07
N SER A 621 2.35 32.89 20.00
CA SER A 621 1.54 33.33 21.14
C SER A 621 1.31 32.23 22.18
N LEU A 622 1.46 30.96 21.78
CA LEU A 622 1.38 29.80 22.68
C LEU A 622 2.61 29.67 23.59
N TYR A 623 3.69 30.37 23.29
CA TYR A 623 4.92 30.35 24.08
C TYR A 623 4.91 31.51 25.09
N SER A 624 5.25 31.20 26.34
CA SER A 624 5.38 32.17 27.43
C SER A 624 6.45 33.20 27.11
N LEU A 625 6.30 34.43 27.63
CA LEU A 625 7.38 35.42 27.60
C LEU A 625 8.64 34.94 28.32
N ASN A 626 8.49 34.02 29.29
CA ASN A 626 9.56 33.41 30.04
C ASN A 626 10.04 32.08 29.43
N TYR A 627 9.59 31.73 28.21
CA TYR A 627 9.96 30.48 27.57
C TYR A 627 11.49 30.33 27.45
N ARG A 628 11.99 29.14 27.80
CA ARG A 628 13.39 28.76 27.59
C ARG A 628 13.51 27.27 27.28
N ASP A 629 14.15 26.94 26.18
CA ASP A 629 14.41 25.56 25.76
C ASP A 629 15.78 25.03 26.27
N PRO A 630 16.10 23.73 26.09
CA PRO A 630 17.39 23.14 26.47
C PRO A 630 18.62 23.81 25.83
N ASN A 631 18.44 24.52 24.71
CA ASN A 631 19.50 25.23 24.00
C ASN A 631 19.66 26.68 24.48
N GLY A 632 18.84 27.09 25.45
CA GLY A 632 18.81 28.43 26.00
C GLY A 632 18.09 29.44 25.11
N TYR A 633 17.39 29.01 24.04
CA TYR A 633 16.64 29.92 23.19
C TYR A 633 15.34 30.38 23.84
N SER A 634 14.96 31.62 23.54
CA SER A 634 13.77 32.28 24.08
C SER A 634 12.62 32.32 23.08
N ARG A 635 11.47 32.83 23.50
CA ARG A 635 10.29 33.03 22.63
C ARG A 635 10.59 33.78 21.32
N GLU A 636 11.52 34.72 21.32
CA GLU A 636 11.88 35.48 20.11
C GLU A 636 12.48 34.58 19.03
N TYR A 637 13.33 33.63 19.44
CA TYR A 637 13.92 32.64 18.54
C TYR A 637 12.82 31.77 17.92
N VAL A 638 11.91 31.25 18.75
CA VAL A 638 10.79 30.41 18.30
C VAL A 638 9.97 31.11 17.22
N GLY A 639 9.62 32.38 17.42
CA GLY A 639 8.85 33.12 16.42
C GLY A 639 9.58 33.33 15.10
N ARG A 640 10.91 33.53 15.13
CA ARG A 640 11.72 33.61 13.91
C ARG A 640 11.81 32.27 13.18
N ALA A 641 11.99 31.19 13.94
CA ALA A 641 12.08 29.84 13.40
C ALA A 641 10.76 29.40 12.73
N TRP A 642 9.61 29.60 13.40
CA TRP A 642 8.29 29.33 12.80
C TRP A 642 8.03 30.20 11.57
N LYS A 643 8.36 31.49 11.64
CA LYS A 643 8.23 32.39 10.49
C LYS A 643 9.04 31.89 9.29
N TRP A 644 10.29 31.48 9.53
CA TRP A 644 11.14 30.98 8.45
C TRP A 644 10.59 29.68 7.85
N TRP A 645 10.20 28.73 8.69
CA TRP A 645 9.61 27.46 8.27
C TRP A 645 8.36 27.67 7.42
N LEU A 646 7.41 28.45 7.90
CA LEU A 646 6.11 28.62 7.26
C LEU A 646 6.15 29.47 5.99
N ILE A 647 7.13 30.38 5.83
CA ILE A 647 7.30 31.14 4.58
C ILE A 647 7.87 30.26 3.46
N ARG A 648 8.66 29.23 3.81
CA ARG A 648 9.40 28.42 2.84
C ARG A 648 8.67 27.14 2.44
N ASN A 649 7.51 26.87 3.03
CA ASN A 649 6.73 25.67 2.77
C ASN A 649 5.32 26.05 2.33
N ASN A 650 4.73 25.24 1.46
CA ASN A 650 3.46 25.52 0.80
C ASN A 650 2.27 24.96 1.58
N THR A 651 2.43 23.76 2.12
CA THR A 651 1.37 23.04 2.82
C THR A 651 1.93 22.48 4.12
N THR A 652 1.20 22.58 5.22
CA THR A 652 1.64 22.14 6.55
C THR A 652 0.61 21.24 7.23
N CYS A 653 1.11 20.32 8.05
CA CYS A 653 0.28 19.45 8.87
C CYS A 653 0.99 19.06 10.17
N MET A 654 0.37 19.28 11.31
CA MET A 654 0.82 18.79 12.61
C MET A 654 0.06 17.52 12.99
N LEU A 655 0.78 16.41 13.14
CA LEU A 655 0.29 15.23 13.83
C LEU A 655 0.63 15.32 15.32
N ARG A 656 -0.25 14.80 16.16
CA ARG A 656 -0.07 14.85 17.61
C ARG A 656 -0.71 13.65 18.29
N GLN A 657 0.01 13.06 19.24
CA GLN A 657 -0.54 12.03 20.11
C GLN A 657 0.06 12.13 21.51
N ILE A 658 -0.79 12.30 22.52
CA ILE A 658 -0.36 12.42 23.91
C ILE A 658 0.04 11.02 24.42
N ARG A 659 1.25 10.93 24.99
CA ARG A 659 1.79 9.73 25.62
C ARG A 659 1.42 9.64 27.08
N CYS A 660 1.68 10.71 27.81
CA CYS A 660 1.37 10.78 29.22
C CYS A 660 1.27 12.23 29.69
N TRP A 661 0.54 12.37 30.79
CA TRP A 661 0.46 13.58 31.59
C TRP A 661 1.27 13.40 32.87
N ASP A 662 1.98 14.44 33.29
CA ASP A 662 2.67 14.49 34.57
C ASP A 662 2.40 15.82 35.29
N PHE A 663 1.74 15.71 36.44
CA PHE A 663 1.33 16.80 37.32
C PHE A 663 2.21 16.90 38.58
N SER A 664 3.32 16.17 38.65
CA SER A 664 4.18 16.12 39.84
C SER A 664 4.74 17.47 40.28
N GLU A 665 4.89 18.42 39.34
CA GLU A 665 5.33 19.79 39.64
C GLU A 665 4.19 20.83 39.72
N TYR A 666 2.93 20.40 39.58
CA TYR A 666 1.80 21.33 39.49
C TYR A 666 1.55 22.08 40.80
N ASP A 667 1.51 21.39 41.94
CA ASP A 667 1.25 22.02 43.24
C ASP A 667 2.36 23.00 43.69
N GLY A 668 3.59 22.77 43.21
CA GLY A 668 4.76 23.58 43.61
C GLY A 668 5.06 24.73 42.65
N LYS A 669 4.95 24.51 41.34
CA LYS A 669 5.37 25.46 40.31
C LYS A 669 4.25 25.84 39.34
N GLY A 670 3.08 25.21 39.42
CA GLY A 670 2.01 25.34 38.43
C GLY A 670 2.34 24.69 37.09
N HIS A 671 3.37 23.84 37.04
CA HIS A 671 3.83 23.21 35.80
C HIS A 671 3.09 21.90 35.53
N VAL A 672 2.68 21.71 34.28
CA VAL A 672 2.17 20.44 33.77
C VAL A 672 3.05 19.98 32.63
N HIS A 673 3.58 18.76 32.74
CA HIS A 673 4.39 18.15 31.71
C HIS A 673 3.52 17.24 30.84
N VAL A 674 3.65 17.39 29.53
CA VAL A 674 2.91 16.59 28.53
C VAL A 674 3.93 16.02 27.56
N LYS A 675 4.12 14.70 27.61
CA LYS A 675 4.94 14.00 26.61
C LYS A 675 4.04 13.68 25.42
N MET A 676 4.45 14.07 24.22
CA MET A 676 3.62 13.97 23.02
C MET A 676 4.47 13.58 21.80
N PHE A 677 4.04 12.57 21.05
CA PHE A 677 4.47 12.40 19.66
C PHE A 677 3.95 13.60 18.88
N SER A 678 4.85 14.38 18.30
CA SER A 678 4.51 15.69 17.71
C SER A 678 5.26 15.86 16.41
N LEU A 679 4.58 15.59 15.29
CA LEU A 679 5.21 15.61 13.97
C LEU A 679 4.69 16.79 13.15
N PHE A 680 5.54 17.80 12.98
CA PHE A 680 5.28 18.96 12.14
C PHE A 680 5.78 18.66 10.73
N ARG A 681 4.88 18.21 9.86
CA ARG A 681 5.15 17.99 8.44
C ARG A 681 4.90 19.24 7.61
N ALA A 682 5.65 19.37 6.54
CA ALA A 682 5.43 20.40 5.54
C ALA A 682 5.79 19.89 4.15
N LEU A 683 5.15 20.44 3.11
CA LEU A 683 5.54 20.23 1.72
C LEU A 683 6.14 21.51 1.17
N ARG A 684 7.23 21.39 0.40
CA ARG A 684 7.79 22.49 -0.38
C ARG A 684 7.72 22.09 -1.85
N ARG A 685 7.23 23.01 -2.69
CA ARG A 685 7.04 22.83 -4.15
C ARG A 685 8.25 23.27 -4.96
N ASP A 686 8.95 24.28 -4.49
CA ASP A 686 10.15 24.80 -5.12
C ASP A 686 11.13 25.24 -4.03
N ASP A 687 12.40 24.88 -4.21
CA ASP A 687 13.47 25.24 -3.27
C ASP A 687 14.54 26.11 -3.93
N GLN A 688 14.24 26.77 -5.05
CA GLN A 688 15.19 27.66 -5.69
C GLN A 688 15.65 28.80 -4.76
N PRO A 689 16.95 29.15 -4.74
CA PRO A 689 18.04 28.61 -5.57
C PRO A 689 18.74 27.36 -4.99
N PHE A 690 18.27 26.83 -3.86
CA PHE A 690 18.91 25.75 -3.12
C PHE A 690 18.64 24.34 -3.70
N GLY A 691 17.62 24.21 -4.55
CA GLY A 691 17.33 23.01 -5.35
C GLY A 691 16.28 23.29 -6.42
N TYR A 692 16.33 22.59 -7.57
CA TYR A 692 15.35 22.73 -8.65
C TYR A 692 14.20 21.72 -8.52
N GLY A 693 12.96 22.21 -8.67
CA GLY A 693 11.79 21.38 -9.02
C GLY A 693 11.48 20.28 -8.01
N TRP A 694 11.48 20.63 -6.72
CA TRP A 694 11.33 19.66 -5.63
C TRP A 694 9.90 19.67 -5.09
N SER A 695 9.14 18.60 -5.32
CA SER A 695 7.87 18.34 -4.62
C SER A 695 8.11 17.27 -3.56
N GLY A 696 8.49 17.68 -2.35
CA GLY A 696 8.78 16.72 -1.28
C GLY A 696 8.34 17.16 0.10
N THR A 697 8.34 16.20 1.02
CA THR A 697 7.91 16.38 2.41
C THR A 697 9.11 16.61 3.33
N LEU A 698 8.97 17.58 4.23
CA LEU A 698 9.88 17.90 5.32
C LEU A 698 9.20 17.61 6.66
N ARG A 699 10.00 17.39 7.70
CA ARG A 699 9.49 17.20 9.06
C ARG A 699 10.41 17.80 10.13
N ILE A 700 9.81 18.19 11.25
CA ILE A 700 10.46 18.41 12.54
C ILE A 700 9.55 17.85 13.67
N PRO A 701 10.11 17.40 14.80
CA PRO A 701 11.53 17.21 15.06
C PRO A 701 12.12 16.07 14.23
N ARG A 702 13.45 16.03 14.11
CA ARG A 702 14.18 14.96 13.39
C ARG A 702 14.89 13.98 14.33
N ASN A 703 14.50 13.97 15.61
CA ASN A 703 14.94 12.95 16.56
C ASN A 703 14.35 11.57 16.23
N SER A 704 14.95 10.54 16.82
CA SER A 704 14.67 9.14 16.51
C SER A 704 13.29 8.65 16.93
N ASP A 705 12.60 9.33 17.85
CA ASP A 705 11.28 8.94 18.36
C ASP A 705 10.17 9.93 17.96
N GLU A 706 10.51 11.11 17.43
CA GLU A 706 9.56 12.18 17.10
C GLU A 706 8.71 12.64 18.32
N GLU A 707 9.21 12.41 19.53
CA GLU A 707 8.55 12.77 20.78
C GLU A 707 9.13 14.05 21.40
N VAL A 708 8.25 14.83 22.02
CA VAL A 708 8.60 16.11 22.66
C VAL A 708 7.91 16.19 24.01
N LEU A 709 8.66 16.61 25.03
CA LEU A 709 8.14 16.97 26.34
C LEU A 709 7.79 18.46 26.35
N TYR A 710 6.50 18.78 26.46
CA TYR A 710 6.00 20.15 26.59
C TYR A 710 5.73 20.47 28.05
N THR A 711 6.26 21.57 28.57
CA THR A 711 5.90 22.08 29.89
C THR A 711 4.98 23.28 29.75
N TRP A 712 3.80 23.18 30.34
CA TRP A 712 2.75 24.18 30.32
C TRP A 712 2.62 24.86 31.68
N VAL A 713 2.28 26.14 31.68
CA VAL A 713 1.95 26.93 32.86
C VAL A 713 0.75 27.83 32.58
N GLU A 714 -0.16 27.98 33.54
CA GLU A 714 -1.24 28.98 33.48
C GLU A 714 -0.66 30.34 33.88
N GLU A 715 -0.66 31.31 32.97
CA GLU A 715 -0.20 32.67 33.27
C GLU A 715 -1.29 33.48 33.98
N GLU A 716 -0.96 34.70 34.44
CA GLU A 716 -1.86 35.58 35.22
C GLU A 716 -3.18 35.91 34.49
N ASP A 717 -3.19 35.83 33.16
CA ASP A 717 -4.37 36.03 32.31
C ASP A 717 -5.26 34.79 32.18
N GLY A 718 -4.92 33.69 32.88
CA GLY A 718 -5.66 32.42 32.84
C GLY A 718 -5.42 31.60 31.57
N ILE A 719 -4.45 31.98 30.74
CA ILE A 719 -4.11 31.27 29.51
C ILE A 719 -2.91 30.34 29.77
N TRP A 720 -3.04 29.11 29.31
CA TRP A 720 -1.99 28.10 29.37
C TRP A 720 -0.97 28.34 28.25
N ARG A 721 0.31 28.48 28.60
CA ARG A 721 1.41 28.71 27.65
C ARG A 721 2.59 27.76 27.89
N LEU A 722 3.35 27.51 26.84
CA LEU A 722 4.58 26.75 26.86
C LEU A 722 5.69 27.53 27.55
N ILE A 723 6.24 26.99 28.64
CA ILE A 723 7.42 27.54 29.32
C ILE A 723 8.72 26.84 28.90
N SER A 724 8.63 25.60 28.39
CA SER A 724 9.74 24.88 27.77
C SER A 724 9.25 23.75 26.86
N THR A 725 10.12 23.31 25.94
CA THR A 725 9.97 22.09 25.13
C THR A 725 11.29 21.34 25.10
N ASP A 726 11.29 20.01 25.25
CA ASP A 726 12.49 19.17 25.13
C ASP A 726 12.21 17.94 24.21
N PRO A 727 12.86 17.84 23.03
CA PRO A 727 13.81 18.79 22.46
C PRO A 727 13.17 20.14 22.11
N ALA A 728 14.00 21.12 21.75
CA ALA A 728 13.54 22.42 21.27
C ALA A 728 12.64 22.26 20.03
N VAL A 729 11.42 22.80 20.07
CA VAL A 729 10.51 22.83 18.93
C VAL A 729 9.93 24.23 18.78
N PRO A 730 10.18 24.92 17.65
CA PRO A 730 10.96 24.51 16.48
C PRO A 730 12.48 24.61 16.70
N ASN A 731 13.27 23.90 15.89
CA ASN A 731 14.74 23.96 15.93
C ASN A 731 15.31 24.40 14.56
N LEU A 732 15.99 25.55 14.49
CA LEU A 732 16.56 26.07 13.24
C LEU A 732 17.62 25.14 12.63
N ALA A 733 18.39 24.40 13.43
CA ALA A 733 19.39 23.48 12.90
C ALA A 733 18.72 22.36 12.09
N GLU A 734 17.59 21.83 12.56
CA GLU A 734 16.79 20.83 11.84
C GLU A 734 16.09 21.42 10.61
N ILE A 735 15.60 22.66 10.74
CA ILE A 735 14.91 23.40 9.68
C ILE A 735 15.87 23.71 8.51
N LEU A 736 17.12 24.03 8.79
CA LEU A 736 18.16 24.36 7.80
C LEU A 736 18.84 23.12 7.20
N TRP A 737 18.57 21.93 7.72
CA TRP A 737 19.20 20.70 7.25
C TRP A 737 18.60 20.25 5.91
N ASN A 738 19.40 20.37 4.83
CA ASN A 738 18.98 20.08 3.45
C ASN A 738 19.12 18.59 3.04
N HIS A 739 19.52 17.68 3.93
CA HIS A 739 19.67 16.27 3.56
C HIS A 739 18.33 15.50 3.63
N ARG A 740 18.10 14.64 2.64
CA ARG A 740 17.01 13.64 2.57
C ARG A 740 17.11 12.71 3.77
N GLY A 741 16.05 12.57 4.56
CA GLY A 741 15.66 11.35 5.29
C GLY A 741 16.64 10.58 6.20
N SER A 742 17.93 10.89 6.26
CA SER A 742 18.86 10.27 7.19
C SER A 742 18.68 10.96 8.53
N ASP A 743 17.88 10.33 9.37
CA ASP A 743 17.85 10.64 10.79
C ASP A 743 19.29 10.61 11.31
N GLN A 744 19.64 11.51 12.22
CA GLN A 744 20.84 11.30 13.02
C GLN A 744 20.54 10.13 13.96
N THR A 745 20.65 8.90 13.45
CA THR A 745 20.29 7.65 14.14
C THR A 745 21.15 7.38 15.37
N SER A 746 22.18 8.19 15.63
CA SER A 746 23.08 8.07 16.77
C SER A 746 23.28 9.34 17.59
N LEU A 747 22.64 10.46 17.21
CA LEU A 747 22.82 11.73 17.89
C LEU A 747 21.44 12.36 18.13
N LYS A 748 21.00 12.39 19.41
CA LYS A 748 20.27 13.58 19.85
C LYS A 748 21.14 14.74 19.41
N LEU A 749 20.68 15.61 18.53
CA LEU A 749 21.40 16.84 18.20
C LEU A 749 21.68 17.52 19.54
N ILE A 750 22.92 17.42 20.03
CA ILE A 750 23.39 18.13 21.21
C ILE A 750 23.72 19.52 20.68
N PRO A 751 22.94 20.56 21.00
CA PRO A 751 23.17 21.84 20.36
C PRO A 751 24.28 22.56 21.12
N GLY A 752 25.29 23.03 20.38
CA GLY A 752 26.26 24.00 20.90
C GLY A 752 27.71 23.54 21.05
N LEU A 753 28.26 22.75 20.13
CA LEU A 753 29.70 22.80 19.85
C LEU A 753 29.89 22.98 18.34
N ASP A 754 29.80 24.22 17.90
CA ASP A 754 30.66 24.67 16.81
C ASP A 754 32.09 24.61 17.38
N ASP A 755 32.93 23.72 16.87
CA ASP A 755 34.38 23.90 16.87
C ASP A 755 34.79 24.72 15.63
#